data_AF-A0A538L230-F1
#
_entry.id   AF-A0A538L230-F1
#
_cell.length_a   1.000
_cell.length_b   1.000
_cell.length_c   1.000
_cell.angle_alpha   90.00
_cell.angle_beta   90.00
_cell.angle_gamma   90.00
#
_symmetry.space_group_name_H-M   'P 1'
#
loop_
_entity.id
_entity.type
_entity.pdbx_description
1 polymer ?
#
loop_
_entity_poly.entity_id
_entity_poly.type
_entity_poly.pdbx_seq_one_letter_code
_entity_poly.pdbx_strand_id
1 'polypeptide(L)'
;MTREPEEPGTTAGHAGGATTSDRDDARPEAAAPSGTGDGVLREQAADGQRGSRTTTWVLVVCCVAQFMVILDLSIVNVALPSMQSSLNFNSVDLQWVVDAYAIAFAGFLMLGGRAADRLGQRRVFVSALVLFGLSSLAGGASGSQEMLIVARGVQGFSCAFMAASSLAIITSSFPPGPQLHRAIGLWAAMNGLGGAAGVLFGGIITEAINWRWVLLINPPIAVATALVAYRVVSDRRRMGEGPGFDVAGAVTLTLGQIVLVYGVVQGGLRGWSTAEALGPIIGGLLLLAAFCVIELRVASAPLVPFKELTKPLRDANTIVVLFSAALFPMWFLSSLYLQQVLGLSPLKAGLTFLPMALTIMFVARSAGKLVSRFGPRSVLGGGLMMMTVGLLLFTKIAVSGSSVVYVMVPGLLTAAGIALSIVPSTILATQGAGQGQAGLASGLVNTSRQIGGGLGLAVLITLATTRSSHLIGDGGAVRQSLTEGFRLGYYIAAGLAAAAALATFVLLPRVAGDQRPVTRRLQFGAVIGLVLALWVGLAFAVGGSHGARIGAYIKKGAYSYVSAPGLHPPKVRANAPTASTKLAPGHILMTNFYDLNYPPMVGQSGPLILDNRLQPVWFKPVMKDEVAGNLSLQTYNGKPVLAWWQGIITNTGATERGKYVIVDQHYRPVATLRGANGWLLTLHDIVIRGSHAWVTANKNLPMDLGKYGGAYNGALIDSAVQEYDLKTGKLIRTWDALDHIPLGDSRATVPTNGFPWDAYHVNAIDPPSGGTFVVSMRNTWAVYKVSVATGKIVWTLGGRRSNFKFAKGADFQWQHDVTVYPGSALLTVFDNHCCQITGGGTYVPATGYSRGVVLKLDEGTRTATLAGQYSRGRDFASDYMGSVEPLPNRNEFVGWGSNPYFSEYDASGRLLLDAVLPRPNLSYRARLEQWVGLPRYAPVGAARRRAGRTTVYASWNGATEVARWEVLAGSSGSGLHAVARSLKSAFETAIPVGRSYKRFKLEALDAKGRVIGVSREFGTR
;
A
#
# COMPACT_ATOMS: atom_id res chain seq x y z
N MET A 1 -22.44 -54.56 -55.85
CA MET A 1 -23.66 -53.77 -55.59
C MET A 1 -23.35 -52.83 -54.44
N THR A 2 -23.39 -51.50 -54.70
CA THR A 2 -23.76 -50.37 -53.79
C THR A 2 -23.14 -50.31 -52.37
N ARG A 3 -22.64 -49.19 -51.82
CA ARG A 3 -22.73 -47.75 -52.13
C ARG A 3 -21.74 -46.98 -51.23
N GLU A 4 -21.38 -45.77 -51.67
CA GLU A 4 -20.82 -44.60 -50.95
C GLU A 4 -19.35 -44.61 -50.47
N PRO A 5 -18.64 -43.48 -50.68
CA PRO A 5 -17.70 -43.02 -49.64
C PRO A 5 -17.63 -41.50 -49.44
N GLU A 6 -17.38 -41.10 -48.20
CA GLU A 6 -16.88 -39.78 -47.77
C GLU A 6 -15.37 -39.84 -47.44
N GLU A 7 -14.67 -38.87 -48.04
CA GLU A 7 -13.43 -38.14 -47.68
C GLU A 7 -12.07 -38.81 -47.34
N PRO A 8 -10.94 -38.14 -47.69
CA PRO A 8 -9.63 -38.78 -47.81
C PRO A 8 -8.62 -38.40 -46.71
N GLY A 9 -7.88 -39.40 -46.24
CA GLY A 9 -6.64 -39.23 -45.47
C GLY A 9 -5.41 -39.62 -46.29
N THR A 10 -4.45 -38.68 -46.35
CA THR A 10 -2.98 -38.85 -46.40
C THR A 10 -2.36 -39.88 -47.36
N THR A 11 -1.64 -39.36 -48.36
CA THR A 11 -0.81 -40.12 -49.31
C THR A 11 0.56 -40.51 -48.74
N ALA A 12 0.93 -41.73 -49.11
CA ALA A 12 2.20 -42.40 -48.90
C ALA A 12 3.29 -42.01 -49.93
N GLY A 13 4.51 -42.49 -49.67
CA GLY A 13 5.58 -42.66 -50.65
C GLY A 13 6.79 -43.34 -50.02
N HIS A 14 6.85 -44.67 -50.09
CA HIS A 14 7.93 -45.54 -49.60
C HIS A 14 8.49 -46.39 -50.75
N ALA A 15 9.81 -46.65 -50.69
CA ALA A 15 10.59 -47.83 -51.14
C ALA A 15 10.38 -48.41 -52.57
N GLY A 16 11.44 -48.69 -53.35
CA GLY A 16 12.29 -49.91 -53.28
C GLY A 16 11.70 -51.01 -54.19
N GLY A 17 12.38 -51.85 -54.97
CA GLY A 17 13.77 -52.21 -55.25
C GLY A 17 13.74 -53.44 -56.21
N ALA A 18 14.89 -53.85 -56.77
CA ALA A 18 15.19 -55.19 -57.35
C ALA A 18 16.64 -55.16 -57.88
N THR A 19 17.65 -55.87 -57.33
CA THR A 19 18.06 -57.29 -57.53
C THR A 19 18.37 -57.62 -59.01
N THR A 20 19.50 -58.17 -59.47
CA THR A 20 20.35 -59.34 -59.06
C THR A 20 21.70 -59.30 -59.83
N SER A 21 22.87 -59.55 -59.21
CA SER A 21 23.74 -60.78 -59.20
C SER A 21 24.69 -61.02 -60.40
N ASP A 22 26.01 -61.12 -60.14
CA ASP A 22 26.90 -62.28 -60.43
C ASP A 22 28.35 -62.00 -59.94
N ARG A 23 28.88 -62.78 -58.97
CA ARG A 23 29.88 -63.90 -59.05
C ARG A 23 31.33 -63.45 -59.31
N ASP A 24 32.20 -63.52 -58.28
CA ASP A 24 33.27 -64.53 -58.02
C ASP A 24 34.46 -64.40 -59.03
N ASP A 25 35.74 -64.35 -58.69
CA ASP A 25 36.49 -65.00 -57.61
C ASP A 25 37.95 -64.46 -57.52
N ALA A 26 38.65 -64.86 -56.44
CA ALA A 26 40.12 -64.93 -56.23
C ALA A 26 40.94 -63.66 -55.84
N ARG A 27 41.50 -63.75 -54.61
CA ARG A 27 42.57 -62.92 -54.02
C ARG A 27 43.98 -63.41 -54.45
N PRO A 28 45.04 -62.62 -54.16
CA PRO A 28 45.86 -62.92 -52.98
C PRO A 28 46.21 -61.71 -52.07
N GLU A 29 46.56 -62.06 -50.83
CA GLU A 29 47.22 -61.30 -49.73
C GLU A 29 48.36 -60.35 -50.15
N ALA A 30 48.84 -59.35 -49.39
CA ALA A 30 48.52 -58.69 -48.11
C ALA A 30 49.42 -57.44 -47.99
N ALA A 31 48.97 -56.39 -47.29
CA ALA A 31 49.78 -55.55 -46.37
C ALA A 31 48.91 -54.40 -45.82
N ALA A 32 48.69 -54.40 -44.51
CA ALA A 32 48.18 -53.24 -43.75
C ALA A 32 49.33 -52.25 -43.43
N PRO A 33 48.99 -51.01 -43.05
CA PRO A 33 49.33 -50.65 -41.68
C PRO A 33 48.19 -49.95 -40.90
N SER A 34 47.94 -50.52 -39.72
CA SER A 34 47.70 -49.91 -38.41
C SER A 34 46.96 -48.57 -38.30
N GLY A 35 45.82 -48.62 -37.60
CA GLY A 35 45.07 -47.46 -37.13
C GLY A 35 45.70 -46.74 -35.93
N THR A 36 45.72 -45.41 -36.02
CA THR A 36 45.95 -44.47 -34.91
C THR A 36 45.11 -43.17 -35.04
N GLY A 37 44.10 -43.13 -35.92
CA GLY A 37 43.33 -41.90 -36.22
C GLY A 37 42.04 -41.68 -35.42
N ASP A 38 41.37 -42.74 -34.96
CA ASP A 38 40.00 -42.62 -34.44
C ASP A 38 39.90 -42.26 -32.94
N GLY A 39 40.97 -42.48 -32.16
CA GLY A 39 41.01 -42.14 -30.73
C GLY A 39 41.10 -40.63 -30.49
N VAL A 40 41.98 -39.94 -31.22
CA VAL A 40 42.27 -38.51 -31.02
C VAL A 40 41.10 -37.63 -31.48
N LEU A 41 40.40 -38.00 -32.56
CA LEU A 41 39.24 -37.26 -33.06
C LEU A 41 37.99 -37.44 -32.18
N ARG A 42 37.78 -38.63 -31.59
CA ARG A 42 36.70 -38.85 -30.60
C ARG A 42 37.00 -38.16 -29.27
N GLU A 43 38.26 -38.13 -28.85
CA GLU A 43 38.67 -37.43 -27.63
C GLU A 43 38.57 -35.91 -27.79
N GLN A 44 39.00 -35.34 -28.93
CA GLN A 44 38.83 -33.91 -29.24
C GLN A 44 37.36 -33.49 -29.42
N ALA A 45 36.50 -34.35 -29.99
CA ALA A 45 35.05 -34.08 -30.09
C ALA A 45 34.34 -34.17 -28.72
N ALA A 46 34.74 -35.12 -27.87
CA ALA A 46 34.24 -35.24 -26.50
C ALA A 46 34.74 -34.10 -25.59
N ASP A 47 35.97 -33.62 -25.79
CA ASP A 47 36.56 -32.50 -25.05
C ASP A 47 35.96 -31.15 -25.52
N GLY A 48 35.66 -31.01 -26.82
CA GLY A 48 34.88 -29.89 -27.36
C GLY A 48 33.43 -29.84 -26.84
N GLN A 49 32.76 -30.99 -26.69
CA GLN A 49 31.43 -31.08 -26.07
C GLN A 49 31.45 -30.84 -24.55
N ARG A 50 32.48 -31.32 -23.82
CA ARG A 50 32.69 -31.05 -22.39
C ARG A 50 33.03 -29.57 -22.12
N GLY A 51 33.85 -28.95 -22.96
CA GLY A 51 34.17 -27.51 -22.91
C GLY A 51 32.93 -26.63 -23.15
N SER A 52 32.08 -26.99 -24.12
CA SER A 52 30.81 -26.30 -24.42
C SER A 52 29.79 -26.37 -23.28
N ARG A 53 29.59 -27.57 -22.69
CA ARG A 53 28.69 -27.77 -21.53
C ARG A 53 29.15 -27.00 -20.28
N THR A 54 30.45 -27.00 -19.99
CA THR A 54 31.00 -26.29 -18.82
C THR A 54 30.83 -24.78 -18.95
N THR A 55 31.08 -24.22 -20.13
CA THR A 55 30.95 -22.79 -20.43
C THR A 55 29.49 -22.31 -20.32
N THR A 56 28.53 -23.17 -20.66
CA THR A 56 27.09 -22.90 -20.51
C THR A 56 26.70 -22.78 -19.03
N TRP A 57 27.13 -23.72 -18.20
CA TRP A 57 26.83 -23.67 -16.76
C TRP A 57 27.52 -22.51 -16.04
N VAL A 58 28.72 -22.12 -16.46
CA VAL A 58 29.40 -20.91 -15.97
C VAL A 58 28.54 -19.66 -16.24
N LEU A 59 27.98 -19.54 -17.43
CA LEU A 59 27.08 -18.42 -17.76
C LEU A 59 25.80 -18.46 -16.91
N VAL A 60 25.21 -19.64 -16.73
CA VAL A 60 24.00 -19.81 -15.91
C VAL A 60 24.24 -19.33 -14.48
N VAL A 61 25.31 -19.78 -13.81
CA VAL A 61 25.57 -19.37 -12.42
C VAL A 61 25.87 -17.88 -12.29
N CYS A 62 26.56 -17.29 -13.27
CA CYS A 62 26.82 -15.84 -13.28
C CYS A 62 25.53 -15.03 -13.51
N CYS A 63 24.66 -15.49 -14.40
CA CYS A 63 23.35 -14.87 -14.64
C CYS A 63 22.43 -15.00 -13.42
N VAL A 64 22.37 -16.17 -12.78
CA VAL A 64 21.57 -16.39 -11.55
C VAL A 64 22.07 -15.48 -10.43
N ALA A 65 23.38 -15.39 -10.22
CA ALA A 65 23.95 -14.48 -9.22
C ALA A 65 23.58 -13.01 -9.51
N GLN A 66 23.71 -12.55 -10.76
CA GLN A 66 23.34 -11.18 -11.13
C GLN A 66 21.83 -10.92 -10.99
N PHE A 67 21.01 -11.90 -11.35
CA PHE A 67 19.57 -11.84 -11.14
C PHE A 67 19.24 -11.71 -9.65
N MET A 68 19.86 -12.51 -8.77
CA MET A 68 19.67 -12.45 -7.32
C MET A 68 20.06 -11.08 -6.75
N VAL A 69 21.20 -10.52 -7.15
CA VAL A 69 21.66 -9.19 -6.70
C VAL A 69 20.60 -8.11 -6.93
N ILE A 70 19.94 -8.16 -8.09
CA ILE A 70 18.99 -7.11 -8.51
C ILE A 70 17.56 -7.42 -8.05
N LEU A 71 17.20 -8.70 -8.01
CA LEU A 71 15.97 -9.18 -7.39
C LEU A 71 15.91 -8.69 -5.95
N ASP A 72 16.95 -8.95 -5.17
CA ASP A 72 17.02 -8.63 -3.73
C ASP A 72 16.96 -7.12 -3.45
N LEU A 73 17.58 -6.29 -4.29
CA LEU A 73 17.46 -4.83 -4.21
C LEU A 73 16.02 -4.36 -4.48
N SER A 74 15.33 -4.99 -5.43
CA SER A 74 14.01 -4.57 -5.90
C SER A 74 12.86 -5.08 -5.01
N ILE A 75 12.94 -6.36 -4.61
CA ILE A 75 11.88 -7.09 -3.91
C ILE A 75 11.57 -6.51 -2.53
N VAL A 76 12.59 -5.96 -1.86
CA VAL A 76 12.48 -5.34 -0.53
C VAL A 76 11.68 -4.05 -0.59
N ASN A 77 11.76 -3.25 -1.66
CA ASN A 77 11.07 -1.95 -1.76
C ASN A 77 9.55 -2.06 -1.64
N VAL A 78 8.98 -3.18 -2.11
CA VAL A 78 7.54 -3.46 -2.00
C VAL A 78 7.17 -3.96 -0.60
N ALA A 79 8.12 -4.59 0.09
CA ALA A 79 7.95 -5.16 1.42
C ALA A 79 8.21 -4.17 2.57
N LEU A 80 8.86 -3.03 2.30
CA LEU A 80 9.25 -2.04 3.33
C LEU A 80 8.14 -1.69 4.32
N PRO A 81 6.89 -1.39 3.90
CA PRO A 81 5.82 -1.08 4.86
C PRO A 81 5.55 -2.24 5.83
N SER A 82 5.64 -3.49 5.36
CA SER A 82 5.45 -4.67 6.20
C SER A 82 6.65 -4.95 7.12
N MET A 83 7.88 -4.64 6.68
CA MET A 83 9.06 -4.69 7.54
C MET A 83 8.96 -3.64 8.65
N GLN A 84 8.52 -2.43 8.28
CA GLN A 84 8.34 -1.33 9.20
C GLN A 84 7.38 -1.69 10.33
N SER A 85 6.27 -2.29 9.93
CA SER A 85 5.19 -2.68 10.80
C SER A 85 5.61 -3.83 11.73
N SER A 86 6.30 -4.85 11.22
CA SER A 86 6.68 -6.03 12.00
C SER A 86 7.85 -5.83 12.96
N LEU A 87 8.75 -4.88 12.70
CA LEU A 87 9.94 -4.62 13.53
C LEU A 87 9.89 -3.24 14.22
N ASN A 88 8.75 -2.54 14.12
CA ASN A 88 8.53 -1.21 14.66
C ASN A 88 9.54 -0.15 14.17
N PHE A 89 10.02 -0.28 12.92
CA PHE A 89 10.90 0.75 12.36
C PHE A 89 10.18 2.10 12.35
N ASN A 90 10.93 3.15 12.70
CA ASN A 90 10.59 4.48 12.22
C ASN A 90 11.02 4.56 10.73
N SER A 91 10.44 5.46 9.93
CA SER A 91 10.71 5.52 8.48
C SER A 91 12.14 5.88 8.12
N VAL A 92 12.88 6.50 9.04
CA VAL A 92 14.29 6.85 8.86
C VAL A 92 15.15 5.60 9.00
N ASP A 93 14.94 4.82 10.04
CA ASP A 93 15.61 3.54 10.24
C ASP A 93 15.18 2.53 9.16
N LEU A 94 13.94 2.62 8.68
CA LEU A 94 13.46 1.81 7.57
C LEU A 94 14.23 2.11 6.27
N GLN A 95 14.61 3.36 6.03
CA GLN A 95 15.40 3.74 4.87
C GLN A 95 16.75 3.01 4.85
N TRP A 96 17.34 2.78 6.04
CA TRP A 96 18.59 2.03 6.19
C TRP A 96 18.50 0.57 5.73
N VAL A 97 17.32 -0.03 5.65
CA VAL A 97 17.14 -1.37 5.07
C VAL A 97 17.56 -1.40 3.59
N VAL A 98 17.31 -0.30 2.85
CA VAL A 98 17.72 -0.16 1.45
C VAL A 98 19.12 0.45 1.35
N ASP A 99 19.39 1.50 2.12
CA ASP A 99 20.64 2.26 2.02
C ASP A 99 21.85 1.46 2.50
N ALA A 100 21.75 0.70 3.60
CA ALA A 100 22.86 -0.12 4.07
C ALA A 100 23.31 -1.13 3.00
N TYR A 101 22.35 -1.75 2.31
CA TYR A 101 22.64 -2.64 1.18
C TYR A 101 23.29 -1.88 0.02
N ALA A 102 22.70 -0.78 -0.42
CA ALA A 102 23.16 -0.05 -1.60
C ALA A 102 24.55 0.57 -1.38
N ILE A 103 24.82 1.12 -0.20
CA ILE A 103 26.09 1.76 0.15
C ILE A 103 27.19 0.71 0.29
N ALA A 104 26.94 -0.39 1.01
CA ALA A 104 27.92 -1.48 1.11
C ALA A 104 28.20 -2.10 -0.27
N PHE A 105 27.16 -2.28 -1.09
CA PHE A 105 27.33 -2.72 -2.46
C PHE A 105 28.18 -1.77 -3.29
N ALA A 106 27.95 -0.45 -3.18
CA ALA A 106 28.71 0.56 -3.91
C ALA A 106 30.19 0.61 -3.50
N GLY A 107 30.44 0.76 -2.19
CA GLY A 107 31.78 1.03 -1.66
C GLY A 107 32.74 -0.15 -1.79
N PHE A 108 32.21 -1.38 -1.77
CA PHE A 108 33.03 -2.60 -1.86
C PHE A 108 33.10 -3.21 -3.26
N LEU A 109 32.38 -2.68 -4.26
CA LEU A 109 32.35 -3.25 -5.61
C LEU A 109 33.74 -3.30 -6.25
N MET A 110 34.50 -2.20 -6.15
CA MET A 110 35.85 -2.11 -6.71
C MET A 110 36.84 -3.01 -5.97
N LEU A 111 36.70 -3.12 -4.64
CA LEU A 111 37.48 -4.05 -3.83
C LEU A 111 37.19 -5.50 -4.22
N GLY A 112 35.91 -5.84 -4.43
CA GLY A 112 35.47 -7.17 -4.86
C GLY A 112 36.07 -7.60 -6.19
N GLY A 113 36.20 -6.66 -7.15
CA GLY A 113 36.88 -6.91 -8.43
C GLY A 113 38.34 -7.28 -8.25
N ARG A 114 39.09 -6.47 -7.48
CA ARG A 114 40.52 -6.74 -7.17
C ARG A 114 40.71 -8.02 -6.36
N ALA A 115 39.80 -8.33 -5.46
CA ALA A 115 39.80 -9.57 -4.69
C ALA A 115 39.61 -10.79 -5.60
N ALA A 116 38.67 -10.74 -6.53
CA ALA A 116 38.44 -11.81 -7.50
C ALA A 116 39.66 -12.07 -8.40
N ASP A 117 40.38 -11.01 -8.78
CA ASP A 117 41.60 -11.11 -9.58
C ASP A 117 42.79 -11.70 -8.80
N ARG A 118 42.92 -11.44 -7.49
CA ARG A 118 44.07 -11.86 -6.67
C ARG A 118 43.86 -13.18 -5.92
N LEU A 119 42.70 -13.36 -5.30
CA LEU A 119 42.40 -14.50 -4.41
C LEU A 119 41.82 -15.71 -5.15
N GLY A 120 41.55 -15.57 -6.45
CA GLY A 120 40.91 -16.58 -7.28
C GLY A 120 39.40 -16.34 -7.42
N GLN A 121 38.93 -16.35 -8.66
CA GLN A 121 37.56 -16.03 -9.02
C GLN A 121 36.55 -17.01 -8.42
N ARG A 122 36.89 -18.32 -8.38
CA ARG A 122 36.01 -19.35 -7.80
C ARG A 122 35.85 -19.13 -6.30
N ARG A 123 36.96 -18.94 -5.58
CA ARG A 123 36.95 -18.79 -4.11
C ARG A 123 36.14 -17.58 -3.69
N VAL A 124 36.36 -16.45 -4.36
CA VAL A 124 35.65 -15.21 -4.08
C VAL A 124 34.16 -15.33 -4.41
N PHE A 125 33.81 -15.85 -5.59
CA PHE A 125 32.41 -15.96 -6.02
C PHE A 125 31.60 -16.91 -5.13
N VAL A 126 32.15 -18.08 -4.79
CA VAL A 126 31.47 -19.05 -3.91
C VAL A 126 31.35 -18.51 -2.48
N SER A 127 32.41 -17.88 -1.94
CA SER A 127 32.34 -17.29 -0.59
C SER A 127 31.30 -16.17 -0.51
N ALA A 128 31.21 -15.34 -1.56
CA ALA A 128 30.24 -14.26 -1.63
C ALA A 128 28.79 -14.80 -1.75
N LEU A 129 28.55 -15.88 -2.51
CA LEU A 129 27.25 -16.56 -2.57
C LEU A 129 26.85 -17.14 -1.21
N VAL A 130 27.77 -17.80 -0.50
CA VAL A 130 27.51 -18.36 0.84
C VAL A 130 27.20 -17.24 1.83
N LEU A 131 27.99 -16.16 1.83
CA LEU A 131 27.77 -15.02 2.71
C LEU A 131 26.44 -14.31 2.41
N PHE A 132 26.06 -14.18 1.14
CA PHE A 132 24.75 -13.67 0.73
C PHE A 132 23.61 -14.56 1.24
N GLY A 133 23.73 -15.89 1.10
CA GLY A 133 22.76 -16.84 1.62
C GLY A 133 22.59 -16.75 3.15
N LEU A 134 23.71 -16.68 3.89
CA LEU A 134 23.70 -16.57 5.35
C LEU A 134 23.13 -15.22 5.83
N SER A 135 23.53 -14.12 5.21
CA SER A 135 23.01 -12.79 5.55
C SER A 135 21.54 -12.64 5.18
N SER A 136 21.09 -13.22 4.06
CA SER A 136 19.66 -13.26 3.72
C SER A 136 18.85 -14.14 4.68
N LEU A 137 19.41 -15.25 5.15
CA LEU A 137 18.80 -16.08 6.20
C LEU A 137 18.68 -15.29 7.52
N ALA A 138 19.75 -14.59 7.93
CA ALA A 138 19.75 -13.74 9.11
C ALA A 138 18.73 -12.59 8.99
N GLY A 139 18.65 -11.94 7.83
CA GLY A 139 17.66 -10.89 7.56
C GLY A 139 16.23 -11.42 7.61
N GLY A 140 15.95 -12.58 7.01
CA GLY A 140 14.64 -13.23 7.08
C GLY A 140 14.25 -13.71 8.48
N ALA A 141 15.24 -14.10 9.29
CA ALA A 141 15.06 -14.49 10.69
C ALA A 141 15.13 -13.31 11.67
N SER A 142 15.19 -12.06 11.18
CA SER A 142 15.42 -10.90 12.03
C SER A 142 14.27 -10.67 13.03
N GLY A 143 14.67 -10.50 14.29
CA GLY A 143 13.79 -10.14 15.41
C GLY A 143 13.93 -8.68 15.87
N SER A 144 14.92 -7.94 15.35
CA SER A 144 15.16 -6.53 15.67
C SER A 144 15.55 -5.72 14.42
N GLN A 145 15.46 -4.40 14.53
CA GLN A 145 15.77 -3.46 13.45
C GLN A 145 17.25 -3.50 13.06
N GLU A 146 18.11 -3.54 14.08
CA GLU A 146 19.57 -3.53 13.93
C GLU A 146 20.04 -4.80 13.23
N MET A 147 19.48 -5.96 13.61
CA MET A 147 19.78 -7.24 12.97
C MET A 147 19.45 -7.21 11.48
N LEU A 148 18.29 -6.64 11.10
CA LEU A 148 17.91 -6.51 9.70
C LEU A 148 18.85 -5.55 8.96
N ILE A 149 19.12 -4.36 9.49
CA ILE A 149 20.02 -3.37 8.87
C ILE A 149 21.42 -3.95 8.66
N VAL A 150 21.99 -4.60 9.68
CA VAL A 150 23.32 -5.26 9.59
C VAL A 150 23.29 -6.38 8.55
N ALA A 151 22.26 -7.22 8.55
CA ALA A 151 22.09 -8.26 7.53
C ALA A 151 22.05 -7.67 6.12
N ARG A 152 21.32 -6.57 5.92
CA ARG A 152 21.26 -5.84 4.64
C ARG A 152 22.61 -5.28 4.22
N GLY A 153 23.38 -4.71 5.15
CA GLY A 153 24.73 -4.24 4.90
C GLY A 153 25.66 -5.38 4.46
N VAL A 154 25.63 -6.52 5.16
CA VAL A 154 26.42 -7.71 4.82
C VAL A 154 25.96 -8.33 3.48
N GLN A 155 24.66 -8.30 3.17
CA GLN A 155 24.15 -8.68 1.85
C GLN A 155 24.71 -7.77 0.76
N GLY A 156 24.68 -6.44 0.96
CA GLY A 156 25.24 -5.46 0.02
C GLY A 156 26.73 -5.71 -0.23
N PHE A 157 27.49 -5.92 0.85
CA PHE A 157 28.90 -6.32 0.77
C PHE A 157 29.08 -7.61 -0.03
N SER A 158 28.29 -8.66 0.25
CA SER A 158 28.38 -9.94 -0.47
C SER A 158 28.06 -9.76 -1.96
N CYS A 159 27.02 -8.99 -2.27
CA CYS A 159 26.60 -8.69 -3.63
C CYS A 159 27.66 -7.93 -4.42
N ALA A 160 28.44 -7.04 -3.79
CA ALA A 160 29.55 -6.35 -4.43
C ALA A 160 30.57 -7.36 -4.98
N PHE A 161 30.96 -8.33 -4.15
CA PHE A 161 31.90 -9.38 -4.55
C PHE A 161 31.27 -10.34 -5.56
N MET A 162 30.00 -10.72 -5.41
CA MET A 162 29.27 -11.56 -6.37
C MET A 162 29.20 -10.91 -7.75
N ALA A 163 28.79 -9.65 -7.83
CA ALA A 163 28.65 -8.92 -9.08
C ALA A 163 30.01 -8.77 -9.78
N ALA A 164 31.03 -8.33 -9.04
CA ALA A 164 32.38 -8.13 -9.59
C ALA A 164 33.01 -9.45 -10.08
N SER A 165 32.94 -10.51 -9.27
CA SER A 165 33.51 -11.81 -9.64
C SER A 165 32.73 -12.49 -10.77
N SER A 166 31.39 -12.36 -10.83
CA SER A 166 30.60 -12.93 -11.92
C SER A 166 30.99 -12.36 -13.30
N LEU A 167 31.24 -11.04 -13.38
CA LEU A 167 31.70 -10.40 -14.61
C LEU A 167 33.14 -10.79 -14.96
N ALA A 168 34.01 -10.93 -13.95
CA ALA A 168 35.39 -11.40 -14.13
C ALA A 168 35.45 -12.86 -14.62
N ILE A 169 34.54 -13.71 -14.14
CA ILE A 169 34.37 -15.09 -14.60
C ILE A 169 33.91 -15.12 -16.04
N ILE A 170 32.91 -14.31 -16.43
CA ILE A 170 32.43 -14.23 -17.82
C ILE A 170 33.56 -13.77 -18.75
N THR A 171 34.29 -12.71 -18.39
CA THR A 171 35.34 -12.15 -19.25
C THR A 171 36.57 -13.06 -19.40
N SER A 172 36.84 -13.91 -18.42
CA SER A 172 37.93 -14.90 -18.48
C SER A 172 37.54 -16.27 -19.05
N SER A 173 36.26 -16.64 -19.00
CA SER A 173 35.79 -17.96 -19.46
C SER A 173 35.41 -17.98 -20.94
N PHE A 174 35.08 -16.83 -21.53
CA PHE A 174 34.66 -16.71 -22.93
C PHE A 174 35.75 -16.05 -23.80
N PRO A 175 36.02 -16.59 -25.00
CA PRO A 175 37.01 -15.99 -25.89
C PRO A 175 36.54 -14.62 -26.43
N PRO A 176 37.46 -13.68 -26.71
CA PRO A 176 37.12 -12.38 -27.31
C PRO A 176 36.32 -12.56 -28.61
N GLY A 177 35.20 -11.85 -28.73
CA GLY A 177 34.34 -11.91 -29.92
C GLY A 177 32.84 -12.09 -29.63
N PRO A 178 32.05 -12.58 -30.60
CA PRO A 178 30.59 -12.63 -30.51
C PRO A 178 30.04 -13.43 -29.32
N GLN A 179 30.73 -14.47 -28.88
CA GLN A 179 30.31 -15.31 -27.76
C GLN A 179 30.40 -14.57 -26.41
N LEU A 180 31.52 -13.86 -26.17
CA LEU A 180 31.69 -13.00 -24.98
C LEU A 180 30.66 -11.87 -24.96
N HIS A 181 30.41 -11.21 -26.09
CA HIS A 181 29.38 -10.16 -26.17
C HIS A 181 27.97 -10.67 -25.84
N ARG A 182 27.63 -11.89 -26.30
CA ARG A 182 26.36 -12.54 -25.94
C ARG A 182 26.28 -12.87 -24.45
N ALA A 183 27.37 -13.38 -23.86
CA ALA A 183 27.45 -13.71 -22.45
C ALA A 183 27.28 -12.47 -21.56
N ILE A 184 28.02 -11.39 -21.84
CA ILE A 184 27.87 -10.09 -21.16
C ILE A 184 26.45 -9.53 -21.35
N GLY A 185 25.89 -9.67 -22.55
CA GLY A 185 24.52 -9.22 -22.85
C GLY A 185 23.46 -9.96 -22.03
N LEU A 186 23.57 -11.29 -21.89
CA LEU A 186 22.67 -12.10 -21.06
C LEU A 186 22.80 -11.75 -19.57
N TRP A 187 24.03 -11.62 -19.09
CA TRP A 187 24.29 -11.18 -17.72
C TRP A 187 23.72 -9.78 -17.46
N ALA A 188 23.91 -8.83 -18.38
CA ALA A 188 23.37 -7.49 -18.25
C ALA A 188 21.83 -7.48 -18.29
N ALA A 189 21.20 -8.37 -19.07
CA ALA A 189 19.75 -8.51 -19.12
C ALA A 189 19.14 -8.97 -17.79
N MET A 190 19.91 -9.66 -16.94
CA MET A 190 19.46 -10.06 -15.60
C MET A 190 19.18 -8.87 -14.69
N ASN A 191 19.78 -7.71 -14.93
CA ASN A 191 19.44 -6.48 -14.20
C ASN A 191 17.98 -6.05 -14.44
N GLY A 192 17.55 -6.06 -15.70
CA GLY A 192 16.16 -5.73 -16.05
C GLY A 192 15.17 -6.77 -15.53
N LEU A 193 15.50 -8.05 -15.70
CA LEU A 193 14.66 -9.16 -15.29
C LEU A 193 14.51 -9.24 -13.76
N GLY A 194 15.61 -9.10 -13.01
CA GLY A 194 15.62 -9.08 -11.56
C GLY A 194 14.81 -7.92 -10.99
N GLY A 195 14.92 -6.73 -11.60
CA GLY A 195 14.12 -5.57 -11.21
C GLY A 195 12.62 -5.82 -11.34
N ALA A 196 12.18 -6.30 -12.51
CA ALA A 196 10.78 -6.64 -12.79
C ALA A 196 10.25 -7.74 -11.87
N ALA A 197 11.02 -8.83 -11.74
CA ALA A 197 10.69 -9.97 -10.91
C ALA A 197 10.60 -9.56 -9.43
N GLY A 198 11.50 -8.70 -8.97
CA GLY A 198 11.52 -8.25 -7.57
C GLY A 198 10.27 -7.47 -7.21
N VAL A 199 9.84 -6.54 -8.06
CA VAL A 199 8.61 -5.80 -7.80
C VAL A 199 7.38 -6.73 -7.78
N LEU A 200 7.29 -7.66 -8.74
CA LEU A 200 6.16 -8.58 -8.83
C LEU A 200 6.13 -9.59 -7.68
N PHE A 201 7.23 -10.32 -7.46
CA PHE A 201 7.33 -11.31 -6.39
C PHE A 201 7.32 -10.66 -5.02
N GLY A 202 7.83 -9.45 -4.86
CA GLY A 202 7.78 -8.70 -3.60
C GLY A 202 6.34 -8.41 -3.20
N GLY A 203 5.51 -7.96 -4.15
CA GLY A 203 4.08 -7.79 -3.91
C GLY A 203 3.37 -9.10 -3.57
N ILE A 204 3.60 -10.15 -4.37
CA ILE A 204 2.97 -11.46 -4.17
C ILE A 204 3.36 -12.08 -2.82
N ILE A 205 4.66 -12.15 -2.52
CA ILE A 205 5.18 -12.82 -1.31
C ILE A 205 4.77 -12.06 -0.05
N THR A 206 4.83 -10.72 -0.08
CA THR A 206 4.46 -9.89 1.06
C THR A 206 2.97 -10.00 1.37
N GLU A 207 2.12 -10.01 0.35
CA GLU A 207 0.66 -10.07 0.52
C GLU A 207 0.17 -11.49 0.83
N ALA A 208 0.73 -12.53 0.19
CA ALA A 208 0.24 -13.91 0.32
C ALA A 208 0.84 -14.70 1.49
N ILE A 209 2.05 -14.35 1.95
CA ILE A 209 2.76 -15.12 2.98
C ILE A 209 3.18 -14.22 4.13
N ASN A 210 4.29 -13.50 3.97
CA ASN A 210 4.78 -12.42 4.83
C ASN A 210 6.09 -11.85 4.23
N TRP A 211 6.53 -10.70 4.74
CA TRP A 211 7.74 -10.03 4.27
C TRP A 211 9.05 -10.81 4.51
N ARG A 212 9.13 -11.74 5.48
CA ARG A 212 10.39 -12.47 5.78
C ARG A 212 10.81 -13.35 4.62
N TRP A 213 9.83 -13.94 3.92
CA TRP A 213 10.06 -14.79 2.76
C TRP A 213 10.69 -14.06 1.57
N VAL A 214 10.58 -12.73 1.55
CA VAL A 214 11.25 -11.87 0.58
C VAL A 214 12.77 -12.01 0.68
N LEU A 215 13.30 -12.31 1.87
CA LEU A 215 14.72 -12.61 2.11
C LEU A 215 14.99 -14.12 2.15
N LEU A 216 14.07 -14.94 2.67
CA LEU A 216 14.25 -16.40 2.78
C LEU A 216 14.17 -17.15 1.44
N ILE A 217 13.75 -16.48 0.36
CA ILE A 217 13.84 -17.05 -1.01
C ILE A 217 15.29 -17.18 -1.50
N ASN A 218 16.19 -16.34 -1.02
CA ASN A 218 17.57 -16.29 -1.49
C ASN A 218 18.47 -17.44 -0.99
N PRO A 219 18.46 -17.85 0.31
CA PRO A 219 19.30 -18.93 0.82
C PRO A 219 19.30 -20.23 -0.02
N PRO A 220 18.14 -20.82 -0.40
CA PRO A 220 18.16 -22.06 -1.19
C PRO A 220 18.78 -21.85 -2.57
N ILE A 221 18.53 -20.70 -3.21
CA ILE A 221 19.09 -20.35 -4.52
C ILE A 221 20.61 -20.10 -4.41
N ALA A 222 21.04 -19.43 -3.34
CA ALA A 222 22.45 -19.14 -3.08
C ALA A 222 23.25 -20.43 -2.89
N VAL A 223 22.74 -21.38 -2.09
CA VAL A 223 23.37 -22.68 -1.86
C VAL A 223 23.45 -23.49 -3.15
N ALA A 224 22.35 -23.60 -3.90
CA ALA A 224 22.34 -24.31 -5.17
C ALA A 224 23.34 -23.70 -6.17
N THR A 225 23.36 -22.37 -6.28
CA THR A 225 24.29 -21.65 -7.18
C THR A 225 25.73 -21.83 -6.73
N ALA A 226 26.02 -21.78 -5.43
CA ALA A 226 27.36 -22.00 -4.88
C ALA A 226 27.88 -23.41 -5.17
N LEU A 227 27.04 -24.44 -5.02
CA LEU A 227 27.41 -25.84 -5.33
C LEU A 227 27.74 -26.03 -6.81
N VAL A 228 26.93 -25.46 -7.71
CA VAL A 228 27.19 -25.52 -9.16
C VAL A 228 28.43 -24.71 -9.51
N ALA A 229 28.54 -23.47 -9.01
CA ALA A 229 29.68 -22.59 -9.24
C ALA A 229 31.01 -23.22 -8.78
N TYR A 230 31.00 -23.91 -7.63
CA TYR A 230 32.16 -24.65 -7.17
C TYR A 230 32.56 -25.74 -8.17
N ARG A 231 31.64 -26.41 -8.86
CA ARG A 231 32.02 -27.45 -9.84
C ARG A 231 32.47 -26.88 -11.19
N VAL A 232 31.88 -25.78 -11.65
CA VAL A 232 32.05 -25.31 -13.04
C VAL A 232 33.02 -24.14 -13.20
N VAL A 233 33.27 -23.36 -12.13
CA VAL A 233 34.23 -22.25 -12.17
C VAL A 233 35.63 -22.78 -11.85
N SER A 234 36.57 -22.53 -12.77
CA SER A 234 37.98 -22.91 -12.62
C SER A 234 38.82 -21.66 -12.33
N ASP A 235 39.73 -21.75 -11.35
CA ASP A 235 40.69 -20.68 -11.07
C ASP A 235 41.79 -20.70 -12.15
N ARG A 236 41.63 -19.90 -13.21
CA ARG A 236 42.53 -19.91 -14.39
C ARG A 236 43.73 -18.94 -14.27
N ARG A 237 43.79 -18.08 -13.24
CA ARG A 237 44.92 -17.15 -12.99
C ARG A 237 45.71 -17.53 -11.74
N ARG A 238 47.04 -17.53 -11.84
CA ARG A 238 47.98 -17.80 -10.73
C ARG A 238 47.82 -16.78 -9.61
N MET A 239 47.78 -17.26 -8.36
CA MET A 239 47.95 -16.44 -7.16
C MET A 239 49.32 -15.74 -7.20
N GLY A 240 49.36 -14.41 -7.05
CA GLY A 240 50.57 -13.71 -6.59
C GLY A 240 51.07 -12.49 -7.39
N GLU A 241 50.65 -12.25 -8.64
CA GLU A 241 51.34 -11.25 -9.50
C GLU A 241 50.65 -9.86 -9.63
N GLY A 242 49.57 -9.60 -8.90
CA GLY A 242 48.85 -8.31 -8.96
C GLY A 242 49.22 -7.31 -7.84
N PRO A 243 49.04 -5.99 -8.04
CA PRO A 243 49.24 -4.98 -6.99
C PRO A 243 48.28 -5.19 -5.78
N GLY A 244 48.61 -4.57 -4.64
CA GLY A 244 47.96 -4.78 -3.34
C GLY A 244 46.49 -4.34 -3.23
N PHE A 245 45.89 -4.52 -2.04
CA PHE A 245 44.54 -4.05 -1.73
C PHE A 245 44.58 -2.64 -1.13
N ASP A 246 43.81 -1.70 -1.68
CA ASP A 246 43.54 -0.44 -0.97
C ASP A 246 42.29 -0.58 -0.09
N VAL A 247 42.48 -1.26 1.04
CA VAL A 247 41.43 -1.44 2.06
C VAL A 247 41.10 -0.11 2.72
N ALA A 248 42.10 0.76 2.91
CA ALA A 248 41.90 2.08 3.52
C ALA A 248 40.99 2.97 2.65
N GLY A 249 41.22 2.98 1.33
CA GLY A 249 40.36 3.65 0.36
C GLY A 249 38.93 3.09 0.36
N ALA A 250 38.78 1.76 0.38
CA ALA A 250 37.45 1.13 0.37
C ALA A 250 36.65 1.48 1.65
N VAL A 251 37.31 1.44 2.80
CA VAL A 251 36.71 1.74 4.09
C VAL A 251 36.36 3.23 4.19
N THR A 252 37.26 4.13 3.78
CA THR A 252 37.01 5.58 3.85
C THR A 252 35.91 6.04 2.89
N LEU A 253 35.86 5.48 1.67
CA LEU A 253 34.75 5.72 0.74
C LEU A 253 33.42 5.25 1.34
N THR A 254 33.37 4.00 1.81
CA THR A 254 32.14 3.40 2.34
C THR A 254 31.65 4.15 3.58
N LEU A 255 32.52 4.36 4.57
CA LEU A 255 32.17 5.10 5.79
C LEU A 255 31.81 6.56 5.47
N GLY A 256 32.52 7.22 4.55
CA GLY A 256 32.20 8.58 4.14
C GLY A 256 30.79 8.70 3.56
N GLN A 257 30.37 7.74 2.73
CA GLN A 257 29.00 7.69 2.23
C GLN A 257 27.97 7.41 3.33
N ILE A 258 28.21 6.43 4.19
CA ILE A 258 27.31 6.08 5.30
C ILE A 258 27.09 7.30 6.20
N VAL A 259 28.19 7.92 6.63
CA VAL A 259 28.17 9.06 7.57
C VAL A 259 27.52 10.30 6.93
N LEU A 260 27.74 10.53 5.63
CA LEU A 260 27.09 11.62 4.90
C LEU A 260 25.57 11.40 4.75
N VAL A 261 25.15 10.21 4.32
CA VAL A 261 23.73 9.84 4.22
C VAL A 261 23.05 9.95 5.58
N TYR A 262 23.70 9.45 6.64
CA TYR A 262 23.23 9.60 8.01
C TYR A 262 23.02 11.07 8.39
N GLY A 263 23.98 11.95 8.09
CA GLY A 263 23.85 13.38 8.39
C GLY A 263 22.71 14.07 7.65
N VAL A 264 22.51 13.75 6.36
CA VAL A 264 21.38 14.26 5.57
C VAL A 264 20.04 13.85 6.18
N VAL A 265 19.93 12.58 6.57
CA VAL A 265 18.73 12.02 7.20
C VAL A 265 18.48 12.66 8.57
N GLN A 266 19.53 12.87 9.38
CA GLN A 266 19.42 13.61 10.64
C GLN A 266 19.03 15.08 10.40
N GLY A 267 19.44 15.70 9.30
CA GLY A 267 18.98 17.04 8.90
C GLY A 267 17.46 17.14 8.75
N GLY A 268 16.83 16.09 8.22
CA GLY A 268 15.37 15.99 8.14
C GLY A 268 14.67 15.75 9.47
N LEU A 269 15.31 15.05 10.40
CA LEU A 269 14.72 14.67 11.68
C LEU A 269 14.95 15.67 12.81
N ARG A 270 16.17 16.18 12.92
CA ARG A 270 16.65 17.04 14.01
C ARG A 270 16.79 18.50 13.58
N GLY A 271 16.86 18.74 12.27
CA GLY A 271 17.05 20.06 11.68
C GLY A 271 18.44 20.21 11.07
N TRP A 272 18.50 20.87 9.92
CA TRP A 272 19.71 21.02 9.11
C TRP A 272 20.83 21.84 9.78
N SER A 273 20.51 22.65 10.79
CA SER A 273 21.46 23.47 11.54
C SER A 273 21.99 22.82 12.82
N THR A 274 21.55 21.60 13.14
CA THR A 274 21.95 20.91 14.38
C THR A 274 23.33 20.25 14.24
N ALA A 275 24.02 20.08 15.37
CA ALA A 275 25.32 19.40 15.39
C ALA A 275 25.19 17.92 14.97
N GLU A 276 24.04 17.31 15.26
CA GLU A 276 23.68 15.94 14.90
C GLU A 276 23.49 15.74 13.40
N ALA A 277 23.16 16.81 12.65
CA ALA A 277 23.13 16.80 11.19
C ALA A 277 24.49 17.24 10.61
N LEU A 278 24.99 18.40 11.03
CA LEU A 278 26.22 18.99 10.48
C LEU A 278 27.46 18.17 10.80
N GLY A 279 27.58 17.60 11.99
CA GLY A 279 28.73 16.78 12.41
C GLY A 279 28.95 15.59 11.47
N PRO A 280 27.94 14.72 11.25
CA PRO A 280 28.05 13.65 10.26
C PRO A 280 28.14 14.15 8.82
N ILE A 281 27.47 15.24 8.41
CA ILE A 281 27.65 15.78 7.05
C ILE A 281 29.13 16.17 6.83
N ILE A 282 29.71 16.94 7.74
CA ILE A 282 31.12 17.37 7.68
C ILE A 282 32.04 16.16 7.78
N GLY A 283 31.81 15.25 8.73
CA GLY A 283 32.60 14.04 8.91
C GLY A 283 32.58 13.14 7.68
N GLY A 284 31.41 12.96 7.06
CA GLY A 284 31.26 12.23 5.80
C GLY A 284 32.03 12.90 4.65
N LEU A 285 31.92 14.22 4.51
CA LEU A 285 32.68 14.99 3.51
C LEU A 285 34.19 14.89 3.75
N LEU A 286 34.65 14.93 5.00
CA LEU A 286 36.05 14.77 5.37
C LEU A 286 36.57 13.36 5.07
N LEU A 287 35.77 12.32 5.32
CA LEU A 287 36.11 10.94 4.98
C LEU A 287 36.21 10.74 3.46
N LEU A 288 35.29 11.34 2.70
CA LEU A 288 35.35 11.33 1.23
C LEU A 288 36.56 12.13 0.70
N ALA A 289 36.91 13.24 1.35
CA ALA A 289 38.14 13.97 1.03
C ALA A 289 39.39 13.17 1.38
N ALA A 290 39.40 12.46 2.51
CA ALA A 290 40.48 11.56 2.90
C ALA A 290 40.63 10.41 1.92
N PHE A 291 39.53 9.82 1.44
CA PHE A 291 39.54 8.84 0.35
C PHE A 291 40.25 9.41 -0.90
N CYS A 292 39.87 10.61 -1.35
CA CYS A 292 40.54 11.27 -2.47
C CYS A 292 42.05 11.45 -2.23
N VAL A 293 42.46 11.84 -1.02
CA VAL A 293 43.88 12.00 -0.65
C VAL A 293 44.61 10.66 -0.65
N ILE A 294 44.01 9.60 -0.10
CA ILE A 294 44.57 8.24 -0.06
C ILE A 294 44.80 7.76 -1.50
N GLU A 295 43.78 7.83 -2.34
CA GLU A 295 43.84 7.39 -3.73
C GLU A 295 44.83 8.21 -4.58
N LEU A 296 44.98 9.52 -4.30
CA LEU A 296 45.88 10.40 -5.05
C LEU A 296 47.34 10.33 -4.57
N ARG A 297 47.60 10.06 -3.29
CA ARG A 297 48.93 10.26 -2.69
C ARG A 297 49.51 9.07 -1.94
N VAL A 298 48.68 8.18 -1.41
CA VAL A 298 49.11 7.16 -0.44
C VAL A 298 48.99 5.74 -1.00
N ALA A 299 47.92 5.44 -1.72
CA ALA A 299 47.62 4.10 -2.21
C ALA A 299 48.65 3.66 -3.26
N SER A 300 49.37 2.58 -2.96
CA SER A 300 50.24 1.91 -3.95
C SER A 300 49.44 1.18 -5.03
N ALA A 301 48.14 0.94 -4.79
CA ALA A 301 47.23 0.22 -5.67
C ALA A 301 45.81 0.82 -5.59
N PRO A 302 45.59 2.05 -6.10
CA PRO A 302 44.34 2.79 -5.95
C PRO A 302 43.11 1.99 -6.44
N LEU A 303 41.97 2.14 -5.76
CA LEU A 303 40.67 1.66 -6.26
C LEU A 303 40.24 2.49 -7.46
N VAL A 304 40.36 3.82 -7.35
CA VAL A 304 40.05 4.77 -8.43
C VAL A 304 41.35 5.42 -8.87
N PRO A 305 41.89 5.08 -10.05
CA PRO A 305 43.15 5.63 -10.54
C PRO A 305 42.92 7.06 -11.06
N PHE A 306 42.64 8.02 -10.18
CA PHE A 306 42.28 9.40 -10.53
C PHE A 306 43.30 10.08 -11.46
N LYS A 307 44.58 9.73 -11.31
CA LYS A 307 45.68 10.24 -12.14
C LYS A 307 45.64 9.73 -13.59
N GLU A 308 45.04 8.56 -13.81
CA GLU A 308 44.97 7.89 -15.10
C GLU A 308 43.59 8.05 -15.76
N LEU A 309 42.63 8.68 -15.08
CA LEU A 309 41.30 8.92 -15.64
C LEU A 309 41.38 9.92 -16.80
N THR A 310 41.15 9.42 -18.00
CA THR A 310 40.99 10.25 -19.19
C THR A 310 39.82 11.22 -19.02
N LYS A 311 39.88 12.37 -19.71
CA LYS A 311 38.79 13.36 -19.69
C LYS A 311 37.42 12.74 -20.05
N PRO A 312 37.28 11.90 -21.11
CA PRO A 312 35.99 11.27 -21.44
C PRO A 312 35.44 10.36 -20.33
N LEU A 313 36.31 9.64 -19.61
CA LEU A 313 35.90 8.77 -18.51
C LEU A 313 35.41 9.57 -17.30
N ARG A 314 36.05 10.70 -16.99
CA ARG A 314 35.59 11.65 -15.96
C ARG A 314 34.23 12.25 -16.29
N ASP A 315 34.07 12.70 -17.53
CA ASP A 315 32.84 13.32 -18.02
C ASP A 315 31.67 12.31 -17.97
N ALA A 316 31.89 11.07 -18.41
CA ALA A 316 30.90 10.00 -18.37
C ALA A 316 30.46 9.65 -16.93
N ASN A 317 31.40 9.55 -15.99
CA ASN A 317 31.07 9.28 -14.58
C ASN A 317 30.27 10.43 -13.94
N THR A 318 30.61 11.68 -14.25
CA THR A 318 29.86 12.86 -13.75
C THR A 318 28.40 12.81 -14.21
N ILE A 319 28.17 12.51 -15.50
CA ILE A 319 26.81 12.35 -16.05
C ILE A 319 26.06 11.21 -15.34
N VAL A 320 26.73 10.07 -15.10
CA VAL A 320 26.13 8.91 -14.44
C VAL A 320 25.73 9.19 -13.00
N VAL A 321 26.53 9.94 -12.23
CA VAL A 321 26.17 10.35 -10.86
C VAL A 321 24.86 11.15 -10.86
N LEU A 322 24.78 12.20 -11.70
CA LEU A 322 23.59 13.07 -11.80
C LEU A 322 22.35 12.30 -12.26
N PHE A 323 22.50 11.48 -13.31
CA PHE A 323 21.46 10.60 -13.82
C PHE A 323 20.93 9.65 -12.72
N SER A 324 21.83 9.06 -11.95
CA SER A 324 21.46 8.06 -10.94
C SER A 324 20.78 8.69 -9.73
N ALA A 325 21.21 9.90 -9.35
CA ALA A 325 20.58 10.71 -8.31
C ALA A 325 19.13 11.10 -8.63
N ALA A 326 18.74 11.10 -9.91
CA ALA A 326 17.34 11.24 -10.33
C ALA A 326 16.60 9.88 -10.42
N LEU A 327 17.30 8.83 -10.85
CA LEU A 327 16.74 7.51 -11.15
C LEU A 327 16.17 6.79 -9.93
N PHE A 328 16.95 6.70 -8.85
CA PHE A 328 16.63 5.87 -7.69
C PHE A 328 15.45 6.44 -6.87
N PRO A 329 15.45 7.73 -6.48
CA PRO A 329 14.31 8.34 -5.81
C PRO A 329 13.01 8.28 -6.60
N MET A 330 13.04 8.25 -7.94
CA MET A 330 11.82 8.12 -8.75
C MET A 330 11.02 6.85 -8.39
N TRP A 331 11.67 5.70 -8.25
CA TRP A 331 10.98 4.45 -7.90
C TRP A 331 10.38 4.51 -6.49
N PHE A 332 11.15 5.04 -5.54
CA PHE A 332 10.73 5.13 -4.15
C PHE A 332 9.56 6.11 -3.95
N LEU A 333 9.69 7.35 -4.45
CA LEU A 333 8.63 8.36 -4.41
C LEU A 333 7.35 7.86 -5.08
N SER A 334 7.48 7.17 -6.22
CA SER A 334 6.33 6.61 -6.93
C SER A 334 5.64 5.52 -6.11
N SER A 335 6.41 4.67 -5.41
CA SER A 335 5.85 3.63 -4.56
C SER A 335 5.07 4.23 -3.38
N LEU A 336 5.64 5.24 -2.73
CA LEU A 336 4.97 5.97 -1.64
C LEU A 336 3.70 6.66 -2.13
N TYR A 337 3.74 7.32 -3.29
CA TYR A 337 2.54 7.94 -3.87
C TYR A 337 1.43 6.92 -4.15
N LEU A 338 1.77 5.78 -4.79
CA LEU A 338 0.77 4.75 -5.10
C LEU A 338 0.12 4.17 -3.83
N GLN A 339 0.88 3.97 -2.76
CA GLN A 339 0.38 3.32 -1.54
C GLN A 339 -0.21 4.32 -0.53
N GLN A 340 0.44 5.45 -0.28
CA GLN A 340 0.03 6.42 0.75
C GLN A 340 -0.97 7.47 0.24
N VAL A 341 -0.92 7.84 -1.04
CA VAL A 341 -1.85 8.84 -1.61
C VAL A 341 -3.01 8.16 -2.36
N LEU A 342 -2.70 7.21 -3.26
CA LEU A 342 -3.72 6.49 -4.02
C LEU A 342 -4.30 5.26 -3.28
N GLY A 343 -3.72 4.85 -2.15
CA GLY A 343 -4.24 3.74 -1.33
C GLY A 343 -4.16 2.38 -2.00
N LEU A 344 -3.24 2.17 -2.95
CA LEU A 344 -3.09 0.88 -3.64
C LEU A 344 -2.41 -0.14 -2.73
N SER A 345 -2.83 -1.41 -2.83
CA SER A 345 -2.11 -2.52 -2.18
C SER A 345 -0.71 -2.70 -2.78
N PRO A 346 0.23 -3.32 -2.05
CA PRO A 346 1.58 -3.61 -2.56
C PRO A 346 1.59 -4.34 -3.91
N LEU A 347 0.70 -5.33 -4.10
CA LEU A 347 0.56 -6.02 -5.39
C LEU A 347 0.14 -5.07 -6.52
N LYS A 348 -0.86 -4.22 -6.29
CA LYS A 348 -1.33 -3.24 -7.29
C LYS A 348 -0.26 -2.20 -7.62
N ALA A 349 0.47 -1.74 -6.61
CA ALA A 349 1.62 -0.87 -6.81
C ALA A 349 2.71 -1.57 -7.66
N GLY A 350 3.01 -2.82 -7.35
CA GLY A 350 3.99 -3.60 -8.11
C GLY A 350 3.59 -3.84 -9.57
N LEU A 351 2.31 -4.16 -9.82
CA LEU A 351 1.76 -4.30 -11.17
C LEU A 351 1.82 -2.99 -11.97
N THR A 352 1.75 -1.83 -11.31
CA THR A 352 1.88 -0.52 -11.98
C THR A 352 3.30 -0.30 -12.51
N PHE A 353 4.32 -0.84 -11.85
CA PHE A 353 5.71 -0.72 -12.26
C PHE A 353 6.16 -1.77 -13.30
N LEU A 354 5.45 -2.89 -13.40
CA LEU A 354 5.82 -3.98 -14.30
C LEU A 354 6.00 -3.54 -15.77
N PRO A 355 5.12 -2.69 -16.37
CA PRO A 355 5.31 -2.20 -17.74
C PRO A 355 6.57 -1.35 -17.92
N MET A 356 6.98 -0.61 -16.89
CA MET A 356 8.22 0.18 -16.92
C MET A 356 9.43 -0.75 -16.97
N ALA A 357 9.45 -1.80 -16.16
CA ALA A 357 10.54 -2.77 -16.15
C ALA A 357 10.66 -3.52 -17.50
N LEU A 358 9.52 -3.91 -18.08
CA LEU A 358 9.48 -4.48 -19.44
C LEU A 358 10.01 -3.50 -20.49
N THR A 359 9.66 -2.22 -20.38
CA THR A 359 10.14 -1.19 -21.31
C THR A 359 11.65 -1.03 -21.25
N ILE A 360 12.26 -1.06 -20.06
CA ILE A 360 13.72 -1.05 -19.92
C ILE A 360 14.33 -2.22 -20.68
N MET A 361 13.80 -3.43 -20.49
CA MET A 361 14.28 -4.65 -21.13
C MET A 361 14.23 -4.56 -22.67
N PHE A 362 13.11 -4.10 -23.24
CA PHE A 362 12.96 -4.02 -24.69
C PHE A 362 13.78 -2.90 -25.33
N VAL A 363 13.84 -1.72 -24.70
CA VAL A 363 14.59 -0.57 -25.22
C VAL A 363 16.09 -0.81 -25.13
N ALA A 364 16.58 -1.43 -24.04
CA ALA A 364 18.00 -1.74 -23.86
C ALA A 364 18.55 -2.65 -24.98
N ARG A 365 17.75 -3.59 -25.49
CA ARG A 365 18.12 -4.46 -26.62
C ARG A 365 18.44 -3.68 -27.90
N SER A 366 17.81 -2.52 -28.08
CA SER A 366 17.99 -1.68 -29.26
C SER A 366 19.09 -0.63 -29.09
N ALA A 367 19.51 -0.35 -27.85
CA ALA A 367 20.43 0.74 -27.53
C ALA A 367 21.77 0.64 -28.27
N GLY A 368 22.35 -0.56 -28.40
CA GLY A 368 23.61 -0.75 -29.15
C GLY A 368 23.50 -0.36 -30.64
N LYS A 369 22.38 -0.70 -31.29
CA LYS A 369 22.10 -0.34 -32.69
C LYS A 369 21.87 1.17 -32.86
N LEU A 370 21.23 1.79 -31.87
CA LEU A 370 21.05 3.24 -31.81
C LEU A 370 22.40 3.94 -31.66
N VAL A 371 23.27 3.46 -30.77
CA VAL A 371 24.61 4.01 -30.55
C VAL A 371 25.47 3.88 -31.81
N SER A 372 25.42 2.74 -32.51
CA SER A 372 26.17 2.58 -33.76
C SER A 372 25.67 3.49 -34.89
N ARG A 373 24.41 3.94 -34.83
CA ARG A 373 23.79 4.76 -35.88
C ARG A 373 23.87 6.26 -35.63
N PHE A 374 23.67 6.69 -34.39
CA PHE A 374 23.55 8.10 -34.00
C PHE A 374 24.69 8.59 -33.10
N GLY A 375 25.60 7.69 -32.74
CA GLY A 375 26.67 7.96 -31.79
C GLY A 375 26.21 7.91 -30.32
N PRO A 376 27.12 7.60 -29.39
CA PRO A 376 26.78 7.44 -27.98
C PRO A 376 26.33 8.74 -27.31
N ARG A 377 26.90 9.90 -27.71
CA ARG A 377 26.53 11.22 -27.20
C ARG A 377 25.05 11.56 -27.48
N SER A 378 24.59 11.38 -28.71
CA SER A 378 23.21 11.71 -29.11
C SER A 378 22.19 10.78 -28.47
N VAL A 379 22.51 9.49 -28.35
CA VAL A 379 21.61 8.51 -27.71
C VAL A 379 21.51 8.73 -26.21
N LEU A 380 22.63 8.98 -25.52
CA LEU A 380 22.66 9.30 -24.09
C LEU A 380 21.88 10.59 -23.82
N GLY A 381 22.17 11.66 -24.57
CA GLY A 381 21.49 12.95 -24.38
C GLY A 381 20.00 12.86 -24.67
N GLY A 382 19.60 12.14 -25.72
CA GLY A 382 18.20 11.84 -26.02
C GLY A 382 17.51 11.05 -24.91
N GLY A 383 18.16 10.01 -24.37
CA GLY A 383 17.65 9.23 -23.25
C GLY A 383 17.44 10.07 -21.98
N LEU A 384 18.40 10.93 -21.63
CA LEU A 384 18.32 11.82 -20.47
C LEU A 384 17.24 12.90 -20.65
N MET A 385 17.04 13.41 -21.86
CA MET A 385 15.91 14.31 -22.16
C MET A 385 14.56 13.59 -22.01
N MET A 386 14.42 12.35 -22.51
CA MET A 386 13.21 11.55 -22.30
C MET A 386 12.95 11.32 -20.82
N MET A 387 13.98 10.99 -20.04
CA MET A 387 13.89 10.83 -18.59
C MET A 387 13.46 12.14 -17.92
N THR A 388 14.02 13.28 -18.33
CA THR A 388 13.65 14.60 -17.82
C THR A 388 12.17 14.89 -18.07
N VAL A 389 11.68 14.68 -19.30
CA VAL A 389 10.26 14.89 -19.64
C VAL A 389 9.36 13.93 -18.84
N GLY A 390 9.75 12.67 -18.71
CA GLY A 390 9.03 11.70 -17.89
C GLY A 390 8.92 12.13 -16.42
N LEU A 391 10.02 12.61 -15.83
CA LEU A 391 10.04 13.16 -14.46
C LEU A 391 9.21 14.45 -14.33
N LEU A 392 9.21 15.32 -15.34
CA LEU A 392 8.30 16.49 -15.36
C LEU A 392 6.84 16.07 -15.45
N LEU A 393 6.51 14.99 -16.18
CA LEU A 393 5.16 14.45 -16.23
C LEU A 393 4.74 13.84 -14.88
N PHE A 394 5.65 13.21 -14.14
CA PHE A 394 5.40 12.76 -12.77
C PHE A 394 5.00 13.91 -11.84
N THR A 395 5.45 15.15 -12.07
CA THR A 395 5.01 16.32 -11.26
C THR A 395 3.50 16.61 -11.38
N LYS A 396 2.81 16.02 -12.37
CA LYS A 396 1.36 16.17 -12.57
C LYS A 396 0.53 15.22 -11.71
N ILE A 397 1.15 14.42 -10.84
CA ILE A 397 0.46 13.58 -9.85
C ILE A 397 -0.58 14.39 -9.05
N ALA A 398 -1.66 13.74 -8.61
CA ALA A 398 -2.77 14.39 -7.91
C ALA A 398 -3.32 13.51 -6.78
N VAL A 399 -4.08 14.09 -5.86
CA VAL A 399 -4.67 13.35 -4.71
C VAL A 399 -5.63 12.25 -5.13
N SER A 400 -6.21 12.36 -6.33
CA SER A 400 -7.09 11.35 -6.90
C SER A 400 -6.84 11.19 -8.39
N GLY A 401 -6.89 9.96 -8.86
CA GLY A 401 -6.96 9.63 -10.28
C GLY A 401 -6.18 8.35 -10.59
N SER A 402 -5.80 8.16 -11.84
CA SER A 402 -5.30 6.88 -12.32
C SER A 402 -3.80 6.72 -12.10
N SER A 403 -3.40 5.63 -11.45
CA SER A 403 -1.98 5.22 -11.38
C SER A 403 -1.38 5.01 -12.77
N VAL A 404 -2.21 4.67 -13.77
CA VAL A 404 -1.77 4.57 -15.16
C VAL A 404 -1.36 5.93 -15.71
N VAL A 405 -2.22 6.94 -15.55
CA VAL A 405 -1.99 8.29 -16.07
C VAL A 405 -0.84 8.98 -15.34
N TYR A 406 -0.80 8.84 -14.02
CA TYR A 406 0.15 9.59 -13.20
C TYR A 406 1.50 8.90 -12.99
N VAL A 407 1.55 7.57 -13.08
CA VAL A 407 2.78 6.81 -12.81
C VAL A 407 3.20 5.97 -14.01
N MET A 408 2.32 5.11 -14.53
CA MET A 408 2.71 4.16 -15.56
C MET A 408 3.12 4.83 -16.88
N VAL A 409 2.31 5.79 -17.38
CA VAL A 409 2.55 6.49 -18.65
C VAL A 409 3.81 7.38 -18.59
N PRO A 410 3.96 8.29 -17.62
CA PRO A 410 5.21 9.02 -17.40
C PRO A 410 6.39 8.08 -17.16
N GLY A 411 6.12 7.01 -16.42
CA GLY A 411 7.07 5.96 -16.06
C GLY A 411 7.64 5.24 -17.26
N LEU A 412 6.86 4.95 -18.31
CA LEU A 412 7.39 4.38 -19.54
C LEU A 412 8.43 5.26 -20.22
N LEU A 413 8.10 6.55 -20.35
CA LEU A 413 8.96 7.50 -21.03
C LEU A 413 10.28 7.62 -20.25
N THR A 414 10.15 7.66 -18.93
CA THR A 414 11.29 7.62 -18.00
C THR A 414 12.08 6.33 -18.15
N ALA A 415 11.42 5.17 -18.18
CA ALA A 415 12.01 3.83 -18.32
C ALA A 415 12.74 3.64 -19.66
N ALA A 416 12.19 4.16 -20.75
CA ALA A 416 12.86 4.20 -22.05
C ALA A 416 14.10 5.11 -21.99
N GLY A 417 13.98 6.29 -21.37
CA GLY A 417 15.11 7.20 -21.15
C GLY A 417 16.24 6.57 -20.33
N ILE A 418 15.87 5.83 -19.27
CA ILE A 418 16.81 5.05 -18.43
C ILE A 418 17.57 4.04 -19.26
N ALA A 419 16.87 3.23 -20.07
CA ALA A 419 17.50 2.22 -20.92
C ALA A 419 18.45 2.83 -21.96
N LEU A 420 18.07 3.95 -22.56
CA LEU A 420 18.90 4.72 -23.49
C LEU A 420 20.04 5.49 -22.81
N SER A 421 20.07 5.57 -21.48
CA SER A 421 21.14 6.23 -20.73
C SER A 421 22.16 5.22 -20.20
N ILE A 422 21.71 4.07 -19.70
CA ILE A 422 22.56 3.04 -19.10
C ILE A 422 23.56 2.45 -20.09
N VAL A 423 23.12 2.05 -21.28
CA VAL A 423 24.00 1.37 -22.25
C VAL A 423 25.05 2.33 -22.84
N PRO A 424 24.69 3.53 -23.35
CA PRO A 424 25.67 4.41 -23.95
C PRO A 424 26.65 5.01 -22.95
N SER A 425 26.23 5.26 -21.69
CA SER A 425 27.16 5.72 -20.64
C SER A 425 28.25 4.69 -20.34
N THR A 426 27.91 3.40 -20.29
CA THR A 426 28.89 2.32 -20.17
C THR A 426 29.81 2.27 -21.39
N ILE A 427 29.27 2.38 -22.60
CA ILE A 427 30.07 2.39 -23.84
C ILE A 427 31.07 3.55 -23.82
N LEU A 428 30.62 4.77 -23.52
CA LEU A 428 31.48 5.97 -23.44
C LEU A 428 32.60 5.81 -22.42
N ALA A 429 32.29 5.24 -21.26
CA ALA A 429 33.31 4.98 -20.25
C ALA A 429 34.34 3.95 -20.73
N THR A 430 33.89 2.85 -21.36
CA THR A 430 34.81 1.83 -21.89
C THR A 430 35.66 2.32 -23.06
N GLN A 431 35.11 3.17 -23.94
CA GLN A 431 35.84 3.78 -25.05
C GLN A 431 36.83 4.85 -24.59
N GLY A 432 36.54 5.53 -23.48
CA GLY A 432 37.45 6.49 -22.86
C GLY A 432 38.58 5.85 -22.07
N ALA A 433 38.55 4.55 -21.81
CA ALA A 433 39.57 3.86 -21.02
C ALA A 433 40.87 3.66 -21.82
N GLY A 434 42.03 3.70 -21.14
CA GLY A 434 43.31 3.31 -21.75
C GLY A 434 43.33 1.83 -22.19
N GLN A 435 44.28 1.45 -23.06
CA GLN A 435 44.41 0.04 -23.49
C GLN A 435 44.52 -0.89 -22.28
N GLY A 436 43.66 -1.93 -22.23
CA GLY A 436 43.62 -2.89 -21.11
C GLY A 436 42.80 -2.44 -19.88
N GLN A 437 42.26 -1.22 -19.84
CA GLN A 437 41.54 -0.68 -18.67
C GLN A 437 40.00 -0.72 -18.77
N ALA A 438 39.43 -1.38 -19.78
CA ALA A 438 37.98 -1.41 -20.02
C ALA A 438 37.15 -1.96 -18.83
N GLY A 439 37.68 -2.97 -18.12
CA GLY A 439 37.05 -3.53 -16.92
C GLY A 439 36.97 -2.52 -15.76
N LEU A 440 38.04 -1.76 -15.56
CA LEU A 440 38.11 -0.70 -14.54
C LEU A 440 37.11 0.43 -14.84
N ALA A 441 37.02 0.87 -16.10
CA ALA A 441 36.09 1.90 -16.50
C ALA A 441 34.61 1.49 -16.31
N SER A 442 34.27 0.23 -16.63
CA SER A 442 32.93 -0.31 -16.38
C SER A 442 32.60 -0.39 -14.88
N GLY A 443 33.54 -0.87 -14.07
CA GLY A 443 33.39 -0.91 -12.61
C GLY A 443 33.22 0.47 -11.98
N LEU A 444 33.95 1.48 -12.48
CA LEU A 444 33.84 2.85 -12.01
C LEU A 444 32.47 3.47 -12.32
N VAL A 445 31.93 3.24 -13.54
CA VAL A 445 30.57 3.69 -13.90
C VAL A 445 29.51 3.09 -12.99
N ASN A 446 29.61 1.79 -12.70
CA ASN A 446 28.64 1.14 -11.82
C ASN A 446 28.74 1.68 -10.39
N THR A 447 29.95 1.95 -9.91
CA THR A 447 30.18 2.58 -8.60
C THR A 447 29.56 3.97 -8.56
N SER A 448 29.85 4.83 -9.55
CA SER A 448 29.24 6.17 -9.70
C SER A 448 27.71 6.15 -9.70
N ARG A 449 27.11 5.12 -10.32
CA ARG A 449 25.65 4.93 -10.33
C ARG A 449 25.09 4.70 -8.94
N GLN A 450 25.71 3.82 -8.15
CA GLN A 450 25.24 3.51 -6.81
C GLN A 450 25.48 4.66 -5.84
N ILE A 451 26.62 5.35 -5.94
CA ILE A 451 26.90 6.57 -5.17
C ILE A 451 25.84 7.64 -5.46
N GLY A 452 25.61 7.96 -6.74
CA GLY A 452 24.61 8.95 -7.13
C GLY A 452 23.19 8.55 -6.72
N GLY A 453 22.82 7.28 -6.94
CA GLY A 453 21.50 6.75 -6.60
C GLY A 453 21.19 6.82 -5.10
N GLY A 454 22.11 6.37 -4.24
CA GLY A 454 21.94 6.39 -2.79
C GLY A 454 21.87 7.81 -2.20
N LEU A 455 22.81 8.69 -2.58
CA LEU A 455 22.81 10.08 -2.11
C LEU A 455 21.59 10.86 -2.61
N GLY A 456 21.23 10.68 -3.89
CA GLY A 456 20.05 11.31 -4.47
C GLY A 456 18.77 10.85 -3.78
N LEU A 457 18.63 9.54 -3.50
CA LEU A 457 17.50 9.00 -2.76
C LEU A 457 17.39 9.67 -1.38
N ALA A 458 18.45 9.65 -0.58
CA ALA A 458 18.44 10.22 0.76
C ALA A 458 18.05 11.71 0.79
N VAL A 459 18.62 12.52 -0.10
CA VAL A 459 18.33 13.96 -0.16
C VAL A 459 16.89 14.22 -0.63
N LEU A 460 16.45 13.60 -1.72
CA LEU A 460 15.14 13.90 -2.31
C LEU A 460 13.99 13.43 -1.41
N ILE A 461 14.11 12.28 -0.74
CA ILE A 461 13.09 11.81 0.22
C ILE A 461 13.03 12.73 1.44
N THR A 462 14.18 13.14 1.97
CA THR A 462 14.25 14.06 3.11
C THR A 462 13.55 15.39 2.78
N LEU A 463 13.82 15.95 1.60
CA LEU A 463 13.20 17.20 1.14
C LEU A 463 11.69 17.05 0.87
N ALA A 464 11.28 15.96 0.23
CA ALA A 464 9.87 15.67 -0.01
C ALA A 464 9.09 15.56 1.31
N THR A 465 9.63 14.80 2.28
CA THR A 465 9.04 14.59 3.61
C THR A 465 8.96 15.89 4.41
N THR A 466 10.05 16.68 4.39
CA THR A 466 10.10 18.02 5.00
C THR A 466 8.99 18.92 4.46
N ARG A 467 8.79 18.93 3.14
CA ARG A 467 7.74 19.72 2.49
C ARG A 467 6.34 19.25 2.89
N SER A 468 6.09 17.94 2.90
CA SER A 468 4.80 17.39 3.30
C SER A 468 4.45 17.71 4.75
N SER A 469 5.42 17.53 5.66
CA SER A 469 5.23 17.79 7.10
C SER A 469 4.88 19.24 7.36
N HIS A 470 5.60 20.18 6.73
CA HIS A 470 5.32 21.61 6.82
C HIS A 470 3.89 21.95 6.37
N LEU A 471 3.47 21.45 5.20
CA LEU A 471 2.13 21.74 4.67
C LEU A 471 1.01 21.13 5.52
N ILE A 472 1.24 19.97 6.14
CA ILE A 472 0.27 19.36 7.08
C ILE A 472 0.17 20.21 8.35
N GLY A 473 1.31 20.66 8.87
CA GLY A 473 1.39 21.57 10.01
C GLY A 473 0.62 22.88 9.77
N ASP A 474 0.69 23.43 8.56
CA ASP A 474 -0.06 24.65 8.18
C ASP A 474 -1.58 24.41 7.98
N GLY A 475 -2.09 23.21 8.33
CA GLY A 475 -3.51 22.85 8.21
C GLY A 475 -3.91 22.29 6.84
N GLY A 476 -2.95 21.96 5.97
CA GLY A 476 -3.20 21.31 4.68
C GLY A 476 -3.73 19.88 4.83
N ALA A 477 -4.57 19.44 3.90
CA ALA A 477 -5.06 18.06 3.85
C ALA A 477 -3.91 17.08 3.61
N VAL A 478 -3.82 16.01 4.42
CA VAL A 478 -2.67 15.08 4.45
C VAL A 478 -2.30 14.56 3.05
N ARG A 479 -3.26 14.01 2.29
CA ARG A 479 -2.98 13.47 0.94
C ARG A 479 -2.51 14.54 -0.05
N GLN A 480 -3.02 15.76 0.06
CA GLN A 480 -2.57 16.88 -0.77
C GLN A 480 -1.12 17.24 -0.42
N SER A 481 -0.82 17.39 0.87
CA SER A 481 0.53 17.71 1.34
C SER A 481 1.58 16.65 1.00
N LEU A 482 1.22 15.36 1.06
CA LEU A 482 2.06 14.26 0.56
C LEU A 482 2.30 14.37 -0.94
N THR A 483 1.25 14.63 -1.72
CA THR A 483 1.35 14.84 -3.17
C THR A 483 2.31 15.99 -3.51
N GLU A 484 2.20 17.14 -2.83
CA GLU A 484 3.10 18.28 -3.05
C GLU A 484 4.56 17.97 -2.68
N GLY A 485 4.80 17.20 -1.61
CA GLY A 485 6.15 16.75 -1.25
C GLY A 485 6.76 15.85 -2.32
N PHE A 486 5.99 14.88 -2.82
CA PHE A 486 6.45 14.02 -3.92
C PHE A 486 6.69 14.79 -5.22
N ARG A 487 5.85 15.79 -5.53
CA ARG A 487 6.09 16.69 -6.68
C ARG A 487 7.42 17.42 -6.56
N LEU A 488 7.76 17.94 -5.38
CA LEU A 488 9.06 18.57 -5.14
C LEU A 488 10.21 17.61 -5.45
N GLY A 489 10.12 16.36 -4.96
CA GLY A 489 11.09 15.32 -5.27
C GLY A 489 11.24 15.08 -6.79
N TYR A 490 10.14 15.00 -7.53
CA TYR A 490 10.17 14.85 -8.99
C TYR A 490 10.72 16.08 -9.72
N TYR A 491 10.46 17.30 -9.25
CA TYR A 491 11.04 18.52 -9.81
C TYR A 491 12.57 18.53 -9.68
N ILE A 492 13.08 18.19 -8.49
CA ILE A 492 14.53 18.11 -8.25
C ILE A 492 15.14 16.99 -9.11
N ALA A 493 14.52 15.82 -9.16
CA ALA A 493 14.97 14.71 -10.02
C ALA A 493 14.99 15.11 -11.50
N ALA A 494 13.98 15.82 -11.99
CA ALA A 494 13.94 16.34 -13.35
C ALA A 494 15.08 17.34 -13.60
N GLY A 495 15.38 18.23 -12.65
CA GLY A 495 16.52 19.14 -12.71
C GLY A 495 17.87 18.42 -12.80
N LEU A 496 18.06 17.36 -12.00
CA LEU A 496 19.25 16.51 -12.04
C LEU A 496 19.40 15.77 -13.38
N ALA A 497 18.31 15.20 -13.91
CA ALA A 497 18.30 14.56 -15.23
C ALA A 497 18.57 15.57 -16.37
N ALA A 498 18.03 16.79 -16.27
CA ALA A 498 18.28 17.86 -17.21
C ALA A 498 19.74 18.32 -17.18
N ALA A 499 20.32 18.44 -15.98
CA ALA A 499 21.74 18.75 -15.80
C ALA A 499 22.63 17.64 -16.38
N ALA A 500 22.27 16.36 -16.21
CA ALA A 500 22.96 15.24 -16.84
C ALA A 500 22.87 15.30 -18.38
N ALA A 501 21.70 15.64 -18.94
CA ALA A 501 21.51 15.82 -20.38
C ALA A 501 22.37 16.98 -20.91
N LEU A 502 22.38 18.12 -20.22
CA LEU A 502 23.20 19.26 -20.56
C LEU A 502 24.69 18.92 -20.51
N ALA A 503 25.15 18.27 -19.43
CA ALA A 503 26.52 17.80 -19.29
C ALA A 503 26.92 16.85 -20.44
N THR A 504 26.00 15.98 -20.88
CA THR A 504 26.22 15.12 -22.06
C THR A 504 26.47 15.93 -23.33
N PHE A 505 25.69 16.99 -23.54
CA PHE A 505 25.84 17.85 -24.72
C PHE A 505 26.96 18.90 -24.61
N VAL A 506 27.51 19.16 -23.43
CA VAL A 506 28.62 20.11 -23.26
C VAL A 506 29.96 19.38 -23.20
N LEU A 507 30.05 18.30 -22.41
CA LEU A 507 31.33 17.69 -22.04
C LEU A 507 31.86 16.68 -23.06
N LEU A 508 30.96 15.91 -23.70
CA LEU A 508 31.36 14.83 -24.62
C LEU A 508 31.65 15.36 -26.02
N PRO A 509 32.70 14.93 -26.74
CA PRO A 509 32.97 15.41 -28.10
C PRO A 509 31.92 14.91 -29.13
N ARG A 510 31.70 15.69 -30.21
CA ARG A 510 30.98 15.22 -31.41
C ARG A 510 31.94 14.33 -32.22
N VAL A 511 31.56 13.09 -32.52
CA VAL A 511 32.38 12.20 -33.35
C VAL A 511 32.19 12.57 -34.83
N ALA A 512 33.30 12.79 -35.55
CA ALA A 512 33.31 13.11 -36.98
C ALA A 512 32.87 11.88 -37.81
N GLY A 513 31.57 11.79 -38.09
CA GLY A 513 30.97 10.77 -38.95
C GLY A 513 29.46 10.95 -39.20
N ASP A 514 28.88 12.05 -38.72
CA ASP A 514 27.43 12.30 -38.63
C ASP A 514 26.78 12.74 -39.96
N GLN A 515 27.37 12.35 -41.11
CA GLN A 515 26.90 12.71 -42.45
C GLN A 515 26.38 11.49 -43.21
N ARG A 516 25.24 10.93 -42.79
CA ARG A 516 24.34 10.24 -43.72
C ARG A 516 22.89 10.65 -43.46
N PRO A 517 22.13 11.09 -44.47
CA PRO A 517 20.81 11.64 -44.30
C PRO A 517 19.85 10.62 -43.71
N VAL A 518 19.07 11.08 -42.73
CA VAL A 518 18.08 10.31 -41.97
C VAL A 518 16.87 9.98 -42.86
N THR A 519 16.95 8.91 -43.63
CA THR A 519 15.79 8.32 -44.32
C THR A 519 15.57 6.88 -43.88
N ARG A 520 15.17 6.69 -42.62
CA ARG A 520 14.42 5.50 -42.19
C ARG A 520 13.65 5.82 -40.92
N ARG A 521 12.58 6.62 -41.07
CA ARG A 521 11.62 7.00 -40.01
C ARG A 521 10.66 5.86 -39.60
N LEU A 522 10.66 4.71 -40.29
CA LEU A 522 9.57 3.73 -40.17
C LEU A 522 9.78 2.53 -39.23
N GLN A 523 10.98 2.27 -38.70
CA GLN A 523 11.19 1.12 -37.79
C GLN A 523 11.03 1.47 -36.29
N PHE A 524 11.18 2.74 -35.93
CA PHE A 524 11.02 3.20 -34.54
C PHE A 524 9.54 3.30 -34.14
N GLY A 525 8.70 3.78 -35.07
CA GLY A 525 7.26 3.89 -34.87
C GLY A 525 6.55 2.53 -34.74
N ALA A 526 7.03 1.49 -35.41
CA ALA A 526 6.44 0.15 -35.33
C ALA A 526 6.67 -0.54 -33.98
N VAL A 527 7.86 -0.37 -33.38
CA VAL A 527 8.17 -0.91 -32.03
C VAL A 527 7.40 -0.12 -30.96
N ILE A 528 7.35 1.21 -31.09
CA ILE A 528 6.52 2.06 -30.22
C ILE A 528 5.04 1.69 -30.39
N GLY A 529 4.58 1.43 -31.62
CA GLY A 529 3.21 1.03 -31.94
C GLY A 529 2.82 -0.33 -31.37
N LEU A 530 3.71 -1.33 -31.43
CA LEU A 530 3.49 -2.65 -30.82
C LEU A 530 3.44 -2.55 -29.29
N VAL A 531 4.34 -1.77 -28.69
CA VAL A 531 4.31 -1.47 -27.26
C VAL A 531 3.01 -0.74 -26.91
N LEU A 532 2.61 0.28 -27.67
CA LEU A 532 1.34 1.02 -27.51
C LEU A 532 0.10 0.12 -27.68
N ALA A 533 0.13 -0.88 -28.56
CA ALA A 533 -0.96 -1.82 -28.75
C ALA A 533 -1.07 -2.83 -27.59
N LEU A 534 0.07 -3.37 -27.13
CA LEU A 534 0.15 -4.14 -25.89
C LEU A 534 -0.29 -3.30 -24.68
N TRP A 535 -0.02 -1.99 -24.72
CA TRP A 535 -0.46 -0.98 -23.77
C TRP A 535 -1.97 -0.78 -23.74
N VAL A 536 -2.63 -0.70 -24.89
CA VAL A 536 -4.10 -0.64 -24.96
C VAL A 536 -4.71 -1.94 -24.45
N GLY A 537 -4.16 -3.10 -24.86
CA GLY A 537 -4.59 -4.40 -24.36
C GLY A 537 -4.45 -4.55 -22.84
N LEU A 538 -3.31 -4.13 -22.28
CA LEU A 538 -3.07 -4.15 -20.83
C LEU A 538 -3.89 -3.08 -20.10
N ALA A 539 -4.15 -1.93 -20.72
CA ALA A 539 -5.03 -0.89 -20.19
C ALA A 539 -6.50 -1.34 -20.13
N PHE A 540 -6.98 -2.19 -21.03
CA PHE A 540 -8.31 -2.80 -20.90
C PHE A 540 -8.32 -3.93 -19.87
N ALA A 541 -7.22 -4.68 -19.72
CA ALA A 541 -7.12 -5.76 -18.73
C ALA A 541 -6.92 -5.24 -17.28
N VAL A 542 -6.22 -4.12 -17.09
CA VAL A 542 -5.86 -3.56 -15.77
C VAL A 542 -6.61 -2.27 -15.46
N GLY A 543 -6.96 -1.46 -16.47
CA GLY A 543 -7.58 -0.13 -16.33
C GLY A 543 -9.05 -0.13 -15.87
N GLY A 544 -9.63 -1.30 -15.63
CA GLY A 544 -10.83 -1.41 -14.80
C GLY A 544 -10.58 -1.04 -13.33
N SER A 545 -9.33 -1.01 -12.87
CA SER A 545 -8.96 -0.70 -11.49
C SER A 545 -8.78 0.80 -11.25
N HIS A 546 -9.83 1.58 -11.49
CA HIS A 546 -10.04 2.70 -10.57
C HIS A 546 -10.28 2.06 -9.20
N GLY A 547 -9.50 2.42 -8.18
CA GLY A 547 -9.99 2.20 -6.81
C GLY A 547 -11.38 2.83 -6.76
N ALA A 548 -12.41 2.03 -6.50
CA ALA A 548 -13.77 2.53 -6.55
C ALA A 548 -13.87 3.67 -5.53
N ARG A 549 -14.47 4.80 -5.95
CA ARG A 549 -14.50 6.03 -5.14
C ARG A 549 -15.10 5.77 -3.75
N ILE A 550 -14.82 6.66 -2.80
CA ILE A 550 -15.43 6.57 -1.47
C ILE A 550 -16.96 6.51 -1.62
N GLY A 551 -17.61 5.56 -0.95
CA GLY A 551 -19.07 5.37 -1.06
C GLY A 551 -19.54 4.80 -2.41
N ALA A 552 -18.64 4.38 -3.31
CA ALA A 552 -18.99 3.62 -4.49
C ALA A 552 -19.60 2.28 -4.09
N TYR A 553 -20.66 1.87 -4.80
CA TYR A 553 -21.44 0.71 -4.42
C TYR A 553 -21.88 -0.14 -5.61
N ILE A 554 -22.14 -1.42 -5.34
CA ILE A 554 -22.81 -2.35 -6.25
C ILE A 554 -24.23 -2.66 -5.77
N LYS A 555 -25.14 -2.88 -6.73
CA LYS A 555 -26.54 -3.24 -6.42
C LYS A 555 -26.74 -4.74 -6.18
N LYS A 556 -25.85 -5.58 -6.73
CA LYS A 556 -25.92 -7.03 -6.56
C LYS A 556 -25.72 -7.36 -5.08
N GLY A 557 -26.70 -8.02 -4.46
CA GLY A 557 -26.68 -8.35 -3.03
C GLY A 557 -27.34 -7.31 -2.12
N ALA A 558 -27.65 -6.11 -2.61
CA ALA A 558 -28.43 -5.10 -1.90
C ALA A 558 -29.95 -5.29 -2.11
N TYR A 559 -30.76 -4.60 -1.32
CA TYR A 559 -32.19 -4.49 -1.60
C TYR A 559 -32.43 -3.67 -2.88
N SER A 560 -33.54 -3.96 -3.55
CA SER A 560 -34.04 -3.17 -4.67
C SER A 560 -35.56 -3.23 -4.61
N TYR A 561 -36.19 -2.06 -4.59
CA TYR A 561 -37.62 -1.93 -4.38
C TYR A 561 -38.32 -1.47 -5.65
N VAL A 562 -39.55 -1.91 -5.84
CA VAL A 562 -40.38 -1.49 -6.98
C VAL A 562 -40.96 -0.10 -6.75
N SER A 563 -41.45 0.15 -5.54
CA SER A 563 -42.01 1.43 -5.08
C SER A 563 -40.94 2.49 -4.80
N ALA A 564 -39.69 2.07 -4.50
CA ALA A 564 -38.58 2.98 -4.22
C ALA A 564 -37.29 2.59 -4.99
N PRO A 565 -37.26 2.70 -6.33
CA PRO A 565 -36.18 2.16 -7.16
C PRO A 565 -34.82 2.84 -6.97
N GLY A 566 -34.78 4.03 -6.34
CA GLY A 566 -33.55 4.74 -6.03
C GLY A 566 -32.87 4.31 -4.72
N LEU A 567 -33.50 3.44 -3.93
CA LEU A 567 -32.97 2.97 -2.65
C LEU A 567 -32.39 1.56 -2.78
N HIS A 568 -31.11 1.44 -2.39
CA HIS A 568 -30.38 0.19 -2.38
C HIS A 568 -29.65 -0.04 -1.04
N PRO A 569 -30.36 -0.17 0.09
CA PRO A 569 -29.72 -0.50 1.37
C PRO A 569 -29.11 -1.92 1.35
N PRO A 570 -28.10 -2.19 2.19
CA PRO A 570 -27.50 -3.52 2.32
C PRO A 570 -28.52 -4.53 2.87
N LYS A 571 -28.32 -5.82 2.57
CA LYS A 571 -29.11 -6.92 3.14
C LYS A 571 -28.43 -7.48 4.38
N VAL A 572 -28.93 -7.11 5.56
CA VAL A 572 -28.49 -7.68 6.83
C VAL A 572 -29.20 -9.01 7.07
N ARG A 573 -28.48 -10.00 7.61
CA ARG A 573 -29.02 -11.35 7.84
C ARG A 573 -28.61 -11.86 9.21
N ALA A 574 -29.41 -12.76 9.78
CA ALA A 574 -28.99 -13.52 10.94
C ALA A 574 -27.87 -14.49 10.54
N ASN A 575 -26.80 -14.53 11.32
CA ASN A 575 -25.66 -15.43 11.17
C ASN A 575 -25.82 -16.69 12.05
N ALA A 576 -26.65 -16.63 13.10
CA ALA A 576 -27.00 -17.74 13.98
C ALA A 576 -28.51 -17.72 14.31
N PRO A 577 -29.08 -18.83 14.83
CA PRO A 577 -30.46 -18.86 15.29
C PRO A 577 -30.77 -17.72 16.28
N THR A 578 -31.86 -17.00 16.05
CA THR A 578 -32.24 -15.82 16.84
C THR A 578 -33.29 -16.19 17.90
N ALA A 579 -33.03 -15.83 19.16
CA ALA A 579 -33.97 -15.97 20.28
C ALA A 579 -34.96 -14.79 20.32
N SER A 580 -35.79 -14.66 19.28
CA SER A 580 -36.61 -13.46 19.02
C SER A 580 -37.51 -13.01 20.16
N THR A 581 -37.99 -13.91 21.01
CA THR A 581 -38.85 -13.60 22.18
C THR A 581 -38.09 -13.03 23.37
N LYS A 582 -36.76 -13.12 23.39
CA LYS A 582 -35.88 -12.62 24.46
C LYS A 582 -35.13 -11.34 24.09
N LEU A 583 -35.27 -10.87 22.85
CA LEU A 583 -34.64 -9.65 22.38
C LEU A 583 -35.26 -8.43 23.07
N ALA A 584 -34.45 -7.42 23.31
CA ALA A 584 -34.93 -6.13 23.76
C ALA A 584 -35.80 -5.47 22.67
N PRO A 585 -36.87 -4.76 23.06
CA PRO A 585 -37.73 -4.08 22.10
C PRO A 585 -37.06 -2.81 21.57
N GLY A 586 -37.02 -2.65 20.25
CA GLY A 586 -36.48 -1.44 19.64
C GLY A 586 -36.23 -1.58 18.15
N HIS A 587 -35.53 -0.60 17.61
CA HIS A 587 -35.02 -0.57 16.25
C HIS A 587 -33.50 -0.55 16.27
N ILE A 588 -32.88 -1.24 15.31
CA ILE A 588 -31.42 -1.24 15.18
C ILE A 588 -31.04 -0.03 14.33
N LEU A 589 -30.33 0.92 14.93
CA LEU A 589 -29.81 2.13 14.31
C LEU A 589 -28.34 1.92 13.94
N MET A 590 -28.03 2.12 12.67
CA MET A 590 -26.67 1.94 12.17
C MET A 590 -26.44 2.78 10.90
N THR A 591 -25.21 2.75 10.39
CA THR A 591 -24.92 3.24 9.04
C THR A 591 -24.34 2.11 8.19
N ASN A 592 -24.64 2.14 6.89
CA ASN A 592 -23.93 1.29 5.94
C ASN A 592 -22.56 1.91 5.62
N PHE A 593 -21.53 1.35 6.24
CA PHE A 593 -20.14 1.73 6.10
C PHE A 593 -19.36 0.53 5.50
N TYR A 594 -18.06 0.68 5.23
CA TYR A 594 -17.25 -0.40 4.67
C TYR A 594 -15.77 -0.20 4.97
N ASP A 595 -14.98 -1.26 4.80
CA ASP A 595 -13.53 -1.13 4.82
C ASP A 595 -13.06 -0.38 3.56
N LEU A 596 -12.50 0.81 3.78
CA LEU A 596 -12.07 1.73 2.72
C LEU A 596 -10.94 1.17 1.86
N ASN A 597 -10.26 0.12 2.31
CA ASN A 597 -9.23 -0.59 1.52
C ASN A 597 -9.85 -1.55 0.50
N TYR A 598 -11.14 -1.88 0.62
CA TYR A 598 -11.86 -2.82 -0.23
C TYR A 598 -13.16 -2.23 -0.86
N PRO A 599 -13.12 -1.09 -1.56
CA PRO A 599 -14.28 -0.62 -2.32
C PRO A 599 -14.52 -1.53 -3.55
N PRO A 600 -15.75 -1.61 -4.13
CA PRO A 600 -16.98 -0.93 -3.71
C PRO A 600 -17.79 -1.70 -2.64
N MET A 601 -18.64 -0.99 -1.90
CA MET A 601 -19.58 -1.59 -0.92
C MET A 601 -20.80 -2.23 -1.59
N VAL A 602 -21.50 -3.13 -0.89
CA VAL A 602 -22.77 -3.71 -1.31
C VAL A 602 -23.92 -2.80 -0.87
N GLY A 603 -24.59 -2.14 -1.81
CA GLY A 603 -25.63 -1.15 -1.50
C GLY A 603 -25.05 0.22 -1.10
N GLN A 604 -25.91 1.23 -1.00
CA GLN A 604 -25.50 2.63 -0.79
C GLN A 604 -25.04 2.89 0.65
N SER A 605 -24.11 3.83 0.84
CA SER A 605 -23.82 4.37 2.17
C SER A 605 -24.95 5.27 2.65
N GLY A 606 -25.25 5.27 3.94
CA GLY A 606 -26.26 6.11 4.56
C GLY A 606 -26.72 5.61 5.92
N PRO A 607 -27.38 6.46 6.73
CA PRO A 607 -28.10 6.02 7.91
C PRO A 607 -29.22 5.04 7.56
N LEU A 608 -29.32 3.99 8.37
CA LEU A 608 -30.17 2.83 8.20
C LEU A 608 -30.82 2.46 9.53
N ILE A 609 -32.14 2.30 9.54
CA ILE A 609 -32.90 1.76 10.66
C ILE A 609 -33.45 0.41 10.24
N LEU A 610 -33.22 -0.61 11.05
CA LEU A 610 -33.79 -1.95 10.90
C LEU A 610 -34.80 -2.25 12.01
N ASP A 611 -35.76 -3.11 11.71
CA ASP A 611 -36.60 -3.74 12.73
C ASP A 611 -35.90 -4.97 13.35
N ASN A 612 -36.56 -5.60 14.32
CA ASN A 612 -36.08 -6.81 14.98
C ASN A 612 -36.03 -8.07 14.07
N ARG A 613 -36.52 -7.96 12.82
CA ARG A 613 -36.38 -8.99 11.77
C ARG A 613 -35.29 -8.65 10.77
N LEU A 614 -34.44 -7.67 11.11
CA LEU A 614 -33.33 -7.17 10.29
C LEU A 614 -33.81 -6.60 8.95
N GLN A 615 -35.07 -6.18 8.84
CA GLN A 615 -35.61 -5.55 7.64
C GLN A 615 -35.48 -4.02 7.72
N PRO A 616 -35.14 -3.34 6.61
CA PRO A 616 -35.12 -1.89 6.58
C PRO A 616 -36.48 -1.28 6.95
N VAL A 617 -36.45 -0.31 7.86
CA VAL A 617 -37.59 0.57 8.20
C VAL A 617 -37.37 1.93 7.58
N TRP A 618 -36.16 2.47 7.71
CA TRP A 618 -35.75 3.74 7.12
C TRP A 618 -34.36 3.64 6.50
N PHE A 619 -34.18 4.25 5.33
CA PHE A 619 -32.87 4.42 4.73
C PHE A 619 -32.77 5.74 3.99
N LYS A 620 -31.65 6.45 4.19
CA LYS A 620 -31.36 7.70 3.48
C LYS A 620 -29.94 7.64 2.91
N PRO A 621 -29.77 7.42 1.60
CA PRO A 621 -28.43 7.37 1.01
C PRO A 621 -27.76 8.76 1.07
N VAL A 622 -26.45 8.78 1.31
CA VAL A 622 -25.62 9.99 1.18
C VAL A 622 -25.13 10.17 -0.26
N MET A 623 -24.49 11.31 -0.55
CA MET A 623 -23.97 11.60 -1.88
C MET A 623 -22.89 10.58 -2.28
N LYS A 624 -22.74 10.36 -3.59
CA LYS A 624 -21.56 9.67 -4.12
C LYS A 624 -20.32 10.44 -3.67
N ASP A 625 -19.27 9.74 -3.24
CA ASP A 625 -18.03 10.31 -2.70
C ASP A 625 -18.10 10.73 -1.21
N GLU A 626 -19.22 10.47 -0.51
CA GLU A 626 -19.35 10.57 0.95
C GLU A 626 -19.71 9.21 1.57
N VAL A 627 -19.40 9.05 2.87
CA VAL A 627 -19.91 7.97 3.72
C VAL A 627 -20.67 8.54 4.91
N ALA A 628 -21.58 7.73 5.47
CA ALA A 628 -22.28 8.05 6.71
C ALA A 628 -21.77 7.20 7.88
N GLY A 629 -21.61 7.80 9.05
CA GLY A 629 -21.15 7.15 10.29
C GLY A 629 -22.06 7.47 11.48
N ASN A 630 -22.06 6.57 12.46
CA ASN A 630 -22.60 6.76 13.81
C ASN A 630 -24.01 7.37 13.89
N LEU A 631 -25.02 6.65 13.37
CA LEU A 631 -26.43 7.01 13.55
C LEU A 631 -26.86 6.71 15.00
N SER A 632 -27.51 7.67 15.66
CA SER A 632 -28.07 7.49 17.00
C SER A 632 -29.36 8.30 17.21
N LEU A 633 -30.16 7.85 18.17
CA LEU A 633 -31.27 8.58 18.77
C LEU A 633 -30.75 9.59 19.78
N GLN A 634 -31.25 10.82 19.68
CA GLN A 634 -30.87 11.93 20.55
C GLN A 634 -32.13 12.68 21.00
N THR A 635 -31.98 13.53 22.02
CA THR A 635 -33.07 14.39 22.51
C THR A 635 -32.67 15.86 22.39
N TYR A 636 -33.38 16.62 21.55
CA TYR A 636 -33.18 18.05 21.36
C TYR A 636 -34.38 18.83 21.91
N ASN A 637 -34.15 19.64 22.95
CA ASN A 637 -35.19 20.38 23.67
C ASN A 637 -36.41 19.51 24.06
N GLY A 638 -36.13 18.32 24.62
CA GLY A 638 -37.16 17.37 25.06
C GLY A 638 -37.84 16.58 23.93
N LYS A 639 -37.47 16.82 22.67
CA LYS A 639 -38.05 16.12 21.51
C LYS A 639 -37.05 15.11 20.93
N PRO A 640 -37.51 13.91 20.54
CA PRO A 640 -36.64 12.91 19.92
C PRO A 640 -36.20 13.38 18.53
N VAL A 641 -34.91 13.20 18.25
CA VAL A 641 -34.29 13.50 16.96
C VAL A 641 -33.28 12.40 16.61
N LEU A 642 -33.02 12.18 15.33
CA LEU A 642 -31.91 11.34 14.88
C LEU A 642 -30.71 12.22 14.56
N ALA A 643 -29.51 11.76 14.89
CA ALA A 643 -28.26 12.40 14.52
C ALA A 643 -27.31 11.39 13.86
N TRP A 644 -26.61 11.79 12.80
CA TRP A 644 -25.54 11.01 12.20
C TRP A 644 -24.45 11.91 11.64
N TRP A 645 -23.26 11.37 11.49
CA TRP A 645 -22.15 12.02 10.79
C TRP A 645 -22.16 11.65 9.30
N GLN A 646 -21.78 12.57 8.42
CA GLN A 646 -21.46 12.26 7.03
C GLN A 646 -20.33 13.12 6.47
N GLY A 647 -19.53 12.55 5.57
CA GLY A 647 -18.39 13.24 4.96
C GLY A 647 -17.37 12.34 4.25
N ILE A 648 -16.14 12.85 4.16
CA ILE A 648 -14.98 12.23 3.51
C ILE A 648 -13.95 11.87 4.56
N ILE A 649 -13.44 10.65 4.46
CA ILE A 649 -12.42 10.07 5.34
C ILE A 649 -11.28 9.47 4.51
N THR A 650 -10.08 9.39 5.08
CA THR A 650 -8.95 8.66 4.49
C THR A 650 -9.09 7.15 4.72
N ASN A 651 -8.33 6.34 3.98
CA ASN A 651 -8.19 4.90 4.23
C ASN A 651 -7.65 4.55 5.63
N THR A 652 -6.98 5.50 6.29
CA THR A 652 -6.57 5.39 7.71
C THR A 652 -7.69 5.76 8.71
N GLY A 653 -8.89 6.11 8.22
CA GLY A 653 -10.04 6.49 9.03
C GLY A 653 -10.03 7.96 9.50
N ALA A 654 -9.03 8.76 9.10
CA ALA A 654 -8.94 10.17 9.47
C ALA A 654 -9.99 10.99 8.71
N THR A 655 -10.65 11.91 9.41
CA THR A 655 -11.64 12.81 8.79
C THR A 655 -10.94 13.90 8.00
N GLU A 656 -11.22 13.99 6.69
CA GLU A 656 -10.79 15.13 5.86
C GLU A 656 -11.85 16.23 5.85
N ARG A 657 -13.13 15.83 5.81
CA ARG A 657 -14.26 16.76 5.83
C ARG A 657 -15.49 16.06 6.39
N GLY A 658 -16.19 16.68 7.33
CA GLY A 658 -17.35 16.07 7.96
C GLY A 658 -18.39 17.08 8.42
N LYS A 659 -19.61 16.59 8.67
CA LYS A 659 -20.68 17.32 9.35
C LYS A 659 -21.62 16.36 10.06
N TYR A 660 -22.23 16.82 11.15
CA TYR A 660 -23.38 16.14 11.74
C TYR A 660 -24.68 16.67 11.15
N VAL A 661 -25.62 15.77 10.87
CA VAL A 661 -26.97 16.09 10.41
C VAL A 661 -27.95 15.60 11.45
N ILE A 662 -28.86 16.48 11.86
CA ILE A 662 -29.87 16.19 12.88
C ILE A 662 -31.26 16.35 12.25
N VAL A 663 -32.14 15.38 12.43
CA VAL A 663 -33.51 15.39 11.90
C VAL A 663 -34.56 15.05 12.96
N ASP A 664 -35.76 15.59 12.82
CA ASP A 664 -36.90 15.25 13.68
C ASP A 664 -37.58 13.92 13.30
N GLN A 665 -38.65 13.57 14.02
CA GLN A 665 -39.48 12.39 13.73
C GLN A 665 -40.14 12.40 12.34
N HIS A 666 -40.22 13.57 11.68
CA HIS A 666 -40.73 13.71 10.32
C HIS A 666 -39.60 13.65 9.27
N TYR A 667 -38.37 13.33 9.69
CA TYR A 667 -37.15 13.30 8.89
C TYR A 667 -36.76 14.66 8.28
N ARG A 668 -37.22 15.76 8.88
CA ARG A 668 -36.87 17.12 8.48
C ARG A 668 -35.59 17.55 9.18
N PRO A 669 -34.60 18.12 8.46
CA PRO A 669 -33.41 18.69 9.09
C PRO A 669 -33.80 19.74 10.12
N VAL A 670 -33.33 19.57 11.35
CA VAL A 670 -33.50 20.57 12.43
C VAL A 670 -32.21 21.36 12.68
N ALA A 671 -31.05 20.73 12.45
CA ALA A 671 -29.75 21.36 12.57
C ALA A 671 -28.71 20.65 11.69
N THR A 672 -27.62 21.35 11.40
CA THR A 672 -26.42 20.76 10.80
C THR A 672 -25.20 21.41 11.45
N LEU A 673 -24.24 20.59 11.88
CA LEU A 673 -23.08 21.06 12.60
C LEU A 673 -21.79 20.79 11.83
N ARG A 674 -20.92 21.80 11.75
CA ARG A 674 -19.58 21.74 11.14
C ARG A 674 -18.57 22.31 12.13
N GLY A 675 -17.32 21.87 11.99
CA GLY A 675 -16.23 22.34 12.84
C GLY A 675 -15.91 23.81 12.58
N ALA A 676 -15.32 24.46 13.58
CA ALA A 676 -14.93 25.87 13.57
C ALA A 676 -13.45 26.03 13.94
N ASN A 677 -12.84 27.17 13.60
CA ASN A 677 -11.46 27.52 14.02
C ASN A 677 -10.38 26.48 13.66
N GLY A 678 -10.54 25.83 12.49
CA GLY A 678 -9.65 24.80 11.98
C GLY A 678 -9.90 23.39 12.54
N TRP A 679 -10.85 23.22 13.46
CA TRP A 679 -11.26 21.90 13.95
C TRP A 679 -12.15 21.17 12.94
N LEU A 680 -11.94 19.87 12.80
CA LEU A 680 -12.76 18.97 12.00
C LEU A 680 -13.58 18.08 12.93
N LEU A 681 -14.92 18.14 12.81
CA LEU A 681 -15.80 17.23 13.55
C LEU A 681 -15.67 15.82 12.97
N THR A 682 -15.27 14.89 13.81
CA THR A 682 -15.00 13.51 13.43
C THR A 682 -16.29 12.69 13.49
N LEU A 683 -16.29 11.47 12.93
CA LEU A 683 -17.48 10.61 12.92
C LEU A 683 -17.80 9.91 14.26
N HIS A 684 -16.97 10.15 15.29
CA HIS A 684 -16.88 9.26 16.45
C HIS A 684 -18.06 9.42 17.41
N ASP A 685 -18.40 10.64 17.83
CA ASP A 685 -19.57 10.82 18.70
C ASP A 685 -20.27 12.17 18.63
N ILE A 686 -21.60 12.13 18.79
CA ILE A 686 -22.44 13.29 19.04
C ILE A 686 -23.44 12.95 20.14
N VAL A 687 -23.54 13.82 21.15
CA VAL A 687 -24.52 13.70 22.22
C VAL A 687 -25.25 15.03 22.40
N ILE A 688 -26.58 15.02 22.32
CA ILE A 688 -27.41 16.23 22.45
C ILE A 688 -28.00 16.30 23.86
N ARG A 689 -27.85 17.46 24.51
CA ARG A 689 -28.42 17.76 25.83
C ARG A 689 -29.04 19.16 25.81
N GLY A 690 -30.34 19.23 26.06
CA GLY A 690 -31.09 20.49 25.92
C GLY A 690 -30.99 21.02 24.50
N SER A 691 -30.43 22.23 24.35
CA SER A 691 -30.17 22.89 23.07
C SER A 691 -28.76 22.69 22.52
N HIS A 692 -27.88 21.99 23.23
CA HIS A 692 -26.46 21.90 22.88
C HIS A 692 -26.07 20.50 22.41
N ALA A 693 -25.05 20.43 21.55
CA ALA A 693 -24.42 19.19 21.11
C ALA A 693 -22.98 19.12 21.57
N TRP A 694 -22.61 17.98 22.15
CA TRP A 694 -21.25 17.60 22.48
C TRP A 694 -20.72 16.69 21.39
N VAL A 695 -19.56 17.03 20.82
CA VAL A 695 -18.98 16.34 19.66
C VAL A 695 -17.48 16.13 19.81
N THR A 696 -16.99 15.06 19.16
CA THR A 696 -15.56 14.82 18.99
C THR A 696 -15.00 15.60 17.81
N ALA A 697 -13.83 16.20 17.99
CA ALA A 697 -13.15 16.97 16.95
C ALA A 697 -11.65 16.68 16.90
N ASN A 698 -11.01 16.86 15.74
CA ASN A 698 -9.57 16.77 15.57
C ASN A 698 -9.01 18.02 14.86
N LYS A 699 -7.74 18.35 15.14
CA LYS A 699 -7.02 19.44 14.47
C LYS A 699 -5.56 19.07 14.28
N ASN A 700 -5.03 19.30 13.08
CA ASN A 700 -3.61 19.15 12.83
C ASN A 700 -2.88 20.41 13.31
N LEU A 701 -1.79 20.22 14.06
CA LEU A 701 -0.94 21.27 14.60
C LEU A 701 0.51 21.02 14.19
N PRO A 702 1.26 22.04 13.75
CA PRO A 702 2.70 21.90 13.56
C PRO A 702 3.37 21.70 14.92
N MET A 703 4.27 20.73 15.04
CA MET A 703 4.95 20.45 16.30
C MET A 703 6.33 19.83 16.09
N ASP A 704 7.29 20.28 16.89
CA ASP A 704 8.57 19.58 17.04
C ASP A 704 8.37 18.28 17.82
N LEU A 705 8.51 17.17 17.11
CA LEU A 705 8.39 15.82 17.64
C LEU A 705 9.75 15.19 17.97
N GLY A 706 10.85 15.93 17.84
CA GLY A 706 12.21 15.44 18.05
C GLY A 706 12.42 14.84 19.44
N LYS A 707 11.82 15.45 20.48
CA LYS A 707 11.85 14.92 21.86
C LYS A 707 11.14 13.57 22.04
N TYR A 708 10.28 13.19 21.10
CA TYR A 708 9.56 11.92 21.10
C TYR A 708 10.08 10.94 20.03
N GLY A 709 11.19 11.27 19.34
CA GLY A 709 11.75 10.44 18.28
C GLY A 709 11.12 10.66 16.90
N GLY A 710 10.28 11.68 16.73
CA GLY A 710 9.73 12.10 15.45
C GLY A 710 10.55 13.21 14.78
N ALA A 711 10.01 13.78 13.70
CA ALA A 711 10.63 14.90 12.99
C ALA A 711 10.46 16.24 13.73
N TYR A 712 11.49 17.08 13.70
CA TYR A 712 11.50 18.43 14.32
C TYR A 712 10.48 19.40 13.71
N ASN A 713 10.05 19.13 12.49
CA ASN A 713 9.01 19.87 11.75
C ASN A 713 7.77 19.01 11.52
N GLY A 714 7.52 18.06 12.42
CA GLY A 714 6.38 17.16 12.37
C GLY A 714 5.05 17.88 12.58
N ALA A 715 4.00 17.09 12.64
CA ALA A 715 2.66 17.56 12.98
C ALA A 715 2.03 16.61 14.00
N LEU A 716 1.15 17.15 14.84
CA LEU A 716 0.33 16.41 15.79
C LEU A 716 -1.13 16.49 15.33
N ILE A 717 -1.87 15.38 15.42
CA ILE A 717 -3.32 15.43 15.42
C ILE A 717 -3.75 15.58 16.88
N ASP A 718 -4.19 16.78 17.24
CA ASP A 718 -4.85 16.99 18.52
C ASP A 718 -6.32 16.55 18.45
N SER A 719 -6.85 16.13 19.59
CA SER A 719 -8.22 15.67 19.75
C SER A 719 -8.94 16.54 20.77
N ALA A 720 -10.21 16.84 20.52
CA ALA A 720 -11.00 17.67 21.41
C ALA A 720 -12.41 17.12 21.63
N VAL A 721 -12.97 17.51 22.78
CA VAL A 721 -14.40 17.42 23.08
C VAL A 721 -14.96 18.84 23.04
N GLN A 722 -15.94 19.07 22.17
CA GLN A 722 -16.48 20.41 21.90
C GLN A 722 -17.97 20.47 22.16
N GLU A 723 -18.44 21.57 22.73
CA GLU A 723 -19.86 21.86 22.92
C GLU A 723 -20.28 22.97 21.96
N TYR A 724 -21.38 22.75 21.26
CA TYR A 724 -21.97 23.68 20.31
C TYR A 724 -23.42 23.99 20.64
N ASP A 725 -23.82 25.24 20.43
CA ASP A 725 -25.24 25.59 20.36
C ASP A 725 -25.80 25.08 19.02
N LEU A 726 -26.79 24.19 19.05
CA LEU A 726 -27.35 23.61 17.81
C LEU A 726 -28.22 24.58 17.01
N LYS A 727 -28.78 25.60 17.66
CA LYS A 727 -29.65 26.58 17.00
C LYS A 727 -28.80 27.57 16.20
N THR A 728 -27.69 28.04 16.73
CA THR A 728 -26.82 29.02 16.09
C THR A 728 -25.61 28.39 15.39
N GLY A 729 -25.27 27.14 15.71
CA GLY A 729 -24.06 26.46 15.23
C GLY A 729 -22.76 27.04 15.81
N LYS A 730 -22.82 27.82 16.90
CA LYS A 730 -21.63 28.42 17.53
C LYS A 730 -20.96 27.43 18.46
N LEU A 731 -19.63 27.37 18.40
CA LEU A 731 -18.81 26.70 19.41
C LEU A 731 -18.93 27.47 20.73
N ILE A 732 -19.38 26.80 21.78
CA ILE A 732 -19.54 27.33 23.13
C ILE A 732 -18.25 27.12 23.92
N ARG A 733 -17.68 25.92 23.85
CA ARG A 733 -16.45 25.54 24.56
C ARG A 733 -15.72 24.39 23.86
N THR A 734 -14.43 24.30 24.14
CA THR A 734 -13.54 23.23 23.70
C THR A 734 -12.72 22.74 24.88
N TRP A 735 -12.51 21.42 24.95
CA TRP A 735 -11.56 20.78 25.83
C TRP A 735 -10.58 20.03 24.94
N ASP A 736 -9.35 20.53 24.87
CA ASP A 736 -8.33 20.09 23.92
C ASP A 736 -7.38 19.12 24.65
N ALA A 737 -7.19 17.91 24.12
CA ALA A 737 -6.44 16.86 24.81
C ALA A 737 -5.00 17.29 25.08
N LEU A 738 -4.38 18.02 24.16
CA LEU A 738 -3.01 18.53 24.30
C LEU A 738 -2.81 19.42 25.53
N ASP A 739 -3.82 20.18 25.95
CA ASP A 739 -3.73 21.07 27.12
C ASP A 739 -3.75 20.31 28.46
N HIS A 740 -4.19 19.05 28.44
CA HIS A 740 -4.52 18.30 29.64
C HIS A 740 -3.80 16.96 29.77
N ILE A 741 -3.39 16.34 28.66
CA ILE A 741 -2.78 15.01 28.63
C ILE A 741 -1.37 15.12 28.05
N PRO A 742 -0.32 14.76 28.81
CA PRO A 742 1.04 14.76 28.29
C PRO A 742 1.17 13.83 27.08
N LEU A 743 1.83 14.27 26.01
CA LEU A 743 2.08 13.44 24.82
C LEU A 743 2.86 12.14 25.14
N GLY A 744 3.67 12.14 26.20
CA GLY A 744 4.36 10.93 26.68
C GLY A 744 3.42 9.83 27.18
N ASP A 745 2.14 10.14 27.43
CA ASP A 745 1.12 9.16 27.79
C ASP A 745 0.62 8.36 26.57
N SER A 746 0.91 8.84 25.36
CA SER A 746 0.60 8.14 24.12
C SER A 746 1.29 6.77 24.04
N ARG A 747 0.55 5.82 23.49
CA ARG A 747 0.96 4.46 23.12
C ARG A 747 1.14 4.33 21.61
N ALA A 748 0.72 5.33 20.83
CA ALA A 748 0.92 5.36 19.38
C ALA A 748 2.35 5.75 19.03
N THR A 749 2.97 5.00 18.14
CA THR A 749 4.32 5.28 17.61
C THR A 749 4.35 6.63 16.91
N VAL A 750 5.40 7.41 17.18
CA VAL A 750 5.61 8.72 16.53
C VAL A 750 6.01 8.50 15.06
N PRO A 751 5.29 9.09 14.10
CA PRO A 751 5.65 9.02 12.69
C PRO A 751 6.92 9.83 12.40
N THR A 752 7.69 9.33 11.44
CA THR A 752 8.94 9.95 10.93
C THR A 752 8.87 10.18 9.42
N ASN A 753 7.78 9.75 8.77
CA ASN A 753 7.54 9.82 7.33
C ASN A 753 6.70 11.07 6.94
N GLY A 754 6.60 12.03 7.85
CA GLY A 754 5.84 13.27 7.66
C GLY A 754 4.33 13.14 7.82
N PHE A 755 3.79 11.99 8.20
CA PHE A 755 2.40 11.92 8.67
C PHE A 755 2.24 12.61 10.02
N PRO A 756 1.07 13.20 10.32
CA PRO A 756 0.82 13.77 11.64
C PRO A 756 0.68 12.66 12.68
N TRP A 757 1.27 12.88 13.85
CA TRP A 757 1.19 11.97 14.98
C TRP A 757 -0.19 12.04 15.62
N ASP A 758 -0.93 10.95 15.55
CA ASP A 758 -2.19 10.82 16.25
C ASP A 758 -1.94 10.32 17.68
N ALA A 759 -1.69 11.23 18.63
CA ALA A 759 -1.24 10.85 19.97
C ALA A 759 -2.39 10.41 20.91
N TYR A 760 -3.62 10.88 20.65
CA TYR A 760 -4.75 10.73 21.58
C TYR A 760 -5.88 9.88 21.00
N HIS A 761 -6.37 10.25 19.82
CA HIS A 761 -7.49 9.62 19.14
C HIS A 761 -8.74 9.41 20.01
N VAL A 762 -9.55 10.47 20.14
CA VAL A 762 -10.84 10.43 20.84
C VAL A 762 -11.88 9.59 20.08
N ASN A 763 -12.53 8.64 20.76
CA ASN A 763 -13.54 7.76 20.14
C ASN A 763 -14.95 7.90 20.71
N ALA A 764 -15.09 8.21 21.98
CA ALA A 764 -16.40 8.19 22.62
C ALA A 764 -16.49 9.25 23.71
N ILE A 765 -17.66 9.82 23.87
CA ILE A 765 -17.97 10.79 24.91
C ILE A 765 -19.24 10.31 25.62
N ASP A 766 -19.16 10.09 26.92
CA ASP A 766 -20.33 9.99 27.79
C ASP A 766 -20.62 11.39 28.36
N PRO A 767 -21.87 11.87 28.29
CA PRO A 767 -22.22 13.26 28.50
C PRO A 767 -22.01 13.76 29.93
N PRO A 768 -22.02 15.10 30.12
CA PRO A 768 -21.98 15.70 31.44
C PRO A 768 -23.05 15.15 32.40
N SER A 769 -22.61 14.52 33.48
CA SER A 769 -23.42 14.17 34.65
C SER A 769 -22.76 14.75 35.90
N GLY A 770 -23.52 15.50 36.71
CA GLY A 770 -22.99 16.17 37.90
C GLY A 770 -21.85 17.15 37.63
N GLY A 771 -21.78 17.76 36.44
CA GLY A 771 -20.72 18.69 36.04
C GLY A 771 -19.43 18.03 35.53
N THR A 772 -19.45 16.73 35.24
CA THR A 772 -18.31 15.98 34.66
C THR A 772 -18.73 15.17 33.45
N PHE A 773 -17.88 15.04 32.43
CA PHE A 773 -18.08 14.12 31.30
C PHE A 773 -17.00 13.03 31.30
N VAL A 774 -17.26 11.91 30.61
CA VAL A 774 -16.27 10.84 30.43
C VAL A 774 -15.89 10.78 28.95
N VAL A 775 -14.60 10.58 28.66
CA VAL A 775 -14.09 10.51 27.28
C VAL A 775 -13.12 9.34 27.14
N SER A 776 -13.26 8.61 26.04
CA SER A 776 -12.36 7.51 25.68
C SER A 776 -11.34 7.94 24.63
N MET A 777 -10.06 7.61 24.86
CA MET A 777 -8.98 7.85 23.91
C MET A 777 -8.19 6.58 23.64
N ARG A 778 -8.24 6.13 22.38
CA ARG A 778 -7.63 4.87 21.98
C ARG A 778 -6.12 4.93 22.02
N ASN A 779 -5.48 6.03 21.61
CA ASN A 779 -4.02 6.03 21.49
C ASN A 779 -3.31 6.26 22.83
N THR A 780 -4.04 6.47 23.92
CA THR A 780 -3.49 6.45 25.30
C THR A 780 -3.89 5.20 26.09
N TRP A 781 -4.73 4.33 25.51
CA TRP A 781 -5.39 3.19 26.18
C TRP A 781 -6.11 3.58 27.47
N ALA A 782 -6.72 4.76 27.50
CA ALA A 782 -7.30 5.32 28.71
C ALA A 782 -8.66 5.99 28.48
N VAL A 783 -9.45 5.96 29.55
CA VAL A 783 -10.70 6.68 29.73
C VAL A 783 -10.48 7.77 30.78
N TYR A 784 -10.96 8.97 30.51
CA TYR A 784 -10.78 10.14 31.38
C TYR A 784 -12.12 10.67 31.83
N LYS A 785 -12.29 10.91 33.14
CA LYS A 785 -13.39 11.73 33.65
C LYS A 785 -12.89 13.16 33.81
N VAL A 786 -13.62 14.12 33.25
CA VAL A 786 -13.18 15.51 33.13
C VAL A 786 -14.23 16.43 33.74
N SER A 787 -13.78 17.40 34.53
CA SER A 787 -14.62 18.48 35.05
C SER A 787 -14.98 19.46 33.94
N VAL A 788 -16.28 19.66 33.70
CA VAL A 788 -16.76 20.62 32.69
C VAL A 788 -16.39 22.06 33.07
N ALA A 789 -16.39 22.39 34.35
CA ALA A 789 -16.12 23.74 34.83
C ALA A 789 -14.65 24.15 34.73
N THR A 790 -13.73 23.19 34.87
CA THR A 790 -12.29 23.48 34.99
C THR A 790 -11.42 22.86 33.89
N GLY A 791 -11.96 21.92 33.11
CA GLY A 791 -11.20 21.10 32.17
C GLY A 791 -10.23 20.10 32.85
N LYS A 792 -10.15 20.07 34.18
CA LYS A 792 -9.24 19.17 34.89
C LYS A 792 -9.72 17.72 34.80
N ILE A 793 -8.76 16.82 34.58
CA ILE A 793 -8.97 15.38 34.69
C ILE A 793 -9.21 15.04 36.16
N VAL A 794 -10.40 14.54 36.47
CA VAL A 794 -10.82 14.08 37.80
C VAL A 794 -10.20 12.72 38.10
N TRP A 795 -10.22 11.83 37.11
CA TRP A 795 -9.50 10.57 37.15
C TRP A 795 -9.22 10.03 35.75
N THR A 796 -8.23 9.13 35.68
CA THR A 796 -7.85 8.33 34.53
C THR A 796 -8.03 6.85 34.85
N LEU A 797 -8.72 6.13 33.98
CA LEU A 797 -8.91 4.68 34.03
C LEU A 797 -8.13 4.06 32.87
N GLY A 798 -7.13 3.24 33.16
CA GLY A 798 -6.26 2.64 32.14
C GLY A 798 -5.06 3.52 31.77
N GLY A 799 -4.36 3.14 30.70
CA GLY A 799 -3.20 3.85 30.19
C GLY A 799 -1.97 3.85 31.11
N ARG A 800 -1.04 4.79 30.88
CA ARG A 800 0.22 4.91 31.65
C ARG A 800 0.02 5.51 33.04
N ARG A 801 -1.08 6.23 33.27
CA ARG A 801 -1.35 6.98 34.51
C ARG A 801 -2.69 6.64 35.14
N SER A 802 -3.10 5.36 35.08
CA SER A 802 -4.35 4.92 35.71
C SER A 802 -4.36 5.27 37.20
N ASN A 803 -5.44 5.88 37.67
CA ASN A 803 -5.71 6.02 39.09
C ASN A 803 -6.26 4.73 39.70
N PHE A 804 -6.75 3.81 38.86
CA PHE A 804 -7.41 2.58 39.30
C PHE A 804 -6.51 1.36 39.20
N LYS A 805 -6.60 0.48 40.21
CA LYS A 805 -6.07 -0.89 40.16
C LYS A 805 -7.09 -1.81 39.49
N PHE A 806 -6.66 -2.53 38.47
CA PHE A 806 -7.51 -3.49 37.74
C PHE A 806 -7.46 -4.86 38.40
N ALA A 807 -8.64 -5.42 38.68
CA ALA A 807 -8.76 -6.85 38.97
C ALA A 807 -8.50 -7.68 37.71
N LYS A 808 -8.26 -8.99 37.90
CA LYS A 808 -7.94 -9.91 36.80
C LYS A 808 -8.99 -9.83 35.68
N GLY A 809 -8.54 -9.52 34.47
CA GLY A 809 -9.37 -9.47 33.26
C GLY A 809 -10.20 -8.20 33.07
N ALA A 810 -10.09 -7.23 33.98
CA ALA A 810 -10.78 -5.93 33.91
C ALA A 810 -10.01 -4.86 33.11
N ASP A 811 -8.72 -5.10 32.83
CA ASP A 811 -7.92 -4.22 31.99
C ASP A 811 -8.41 -4.25 30.53
N PHE A 812 -8.15 -3.17 29.80
CA PHE A 812 -8.54 -3.00 28.41
C PHE A 812 -7.46 -2.22 27.66
N GLN A 813 -7.44 -2.36 26.33
CA GLN A 813 -6.49 -1.67 25.46
C GLN A 813 -7.18 -1.30 24.14
N TRP A 814 -6.71 -0.22 23.51
CA TRP A 814 -7.22 0.25 22.22
C TRP A 814 -8.73 0.54 22.17
N GLN A 815 -9.34 0.86 23.31
CA GLN A 815 -10.79 0.90 23.46
C GLN A 815 -11.49 1.95 22.60
N HIS A 816 -12.64 1.59 22.03
CA HIS A 816 -13.37 2.43 21.04
C HIS A 816 -14.68 3.02 21.53
N ASP A 817 -15.21 2.52 22.63
CA ASP A 817 -16.49 2.96 23.16
C ASP A 817 -16.44 2.97 24.68
N VAL A 818 -17.15 3.93 25.29
CA VAL A 818 -17.37 3.98 26.72
C VAL A 818 -18.76 4.55 26.98
N THR A 819 -19.56 3.88 27.79
CA THR A 819 -20.88 4.36 28.23
C THR A 819 -21.04 4.13 29.73
N VAL A 820 -21.46 5.14 30.47
CA VAL A 820 -21.72 5.01 31.91
C VAL A 820 -23.17 4.62 32.14
N TYR A 821 -23.43 3.65 33.02
CA TYR A 821 -24.79 3.28 33.38
C TYR A 821 -25.41 4.42 34.20
N PRO A 822 -26.60 4.92 33.85
CA PRO A 822 -27.24 6.00 34.59
C PRO A 822 -27.34 5.70 36.10
N GLY A 823 -26.78 6.58 36.94
CA GLY A 823 -26.84 6.47 38.41
C GLY A 823 -26.11 5.26 39.01
N SER A 824 -25.20 4.64 38.25
CA SER A 824 -24.52 3.40 38.65
C SER A 824 -23.00 3.55 38.65
N ALA A 825 -22.33 2.66 39.37
CA ALA A 825 -20.88 2.48 39.37
C ALA A 825 -20.39 1.65 38.16
N LEU A 826 -21.30 1.21 37.28
CA LEU A 826 -21.00 0.41 36.11
C LEU A 826 -20.71 1.30 34.90
N LEU A 827 -19.76 0.88 34.06
CA LEU A 827 -19.53 1.43 32.73
C LEU A 827 -19.22 0.31 31.73
N THR A 828 -19.65 0.48 30.49
CA THR A 828 -19.27 -0.40 29.38
C THR A 828 -18.01 0.11 28.71
N VAL A 829 -17.17 -0.79 28.22
CA VAL A 829 -16.03 -0.49 27.34
C VAL A 829 -16.04 -1.47 26.18
N PHE A 830 -15.91 -0.98 24.95
CA PHE A 830 -15.56 -1.85 23.82
C PHE A 830 -14.04 -1.97 23.76
N ASP A 831 -13.52 -3.10 24.22
CA ASP A 831 -12.10 -3.41 24.33
C ASP A 831 -11.65 -4.13 23.05
N ASN A 832 -10.98 -3.40 22.16
CA ASN A 832 -10.57 -3.94 20.87
C ASN A 832 -9.45 -4.97 21.04
N HIS A 833 -8.53 -4.77 21.98
CA HIS A 833 -7.31 -5.59 22.12
C HIS A 833 -6.47 -5.74 20.85
N CYS A 834 -6.79 -5.03 19.77
CA CYS A 834 -6.18 -5.24 18.47
C CYS A 834 -5.60 -3.98 17.87
N CYS A 835 -4.41 -4.24 17.37
CA CYS A 835 -3.80 -3.85 16.13
C CYS A 835 -4.33 -2.68 15.32
N GLN A 836 -3.41 -1.77 14.99
CA GLN A 836 -3.66 -0.66 14.08
C GLN A 836 -2.41 -0.42 13.23
N ILE A 837 -2.60 -0.11 11.94
CA ILE A 837 -1.61 0.62 11.15
C ILE A 837 -1.71 2.10 11.57
N THR A 838 -0.75 2.57 12.38
CA THR A 838 -0.69 3.99 12.77
C THR A 838 -0.45 4.87 11.55
N GLY A 839 -0.64 6.20 11.66
CA GLY A 839 -0.42 7.15 10.57
C GLY A 839 0.96 7.03 9.89
N GLY A 840 1.94 6.37 10.51
CA GLY A 840 3.26 6.09 9.94
C GLY A 840 3.40 4.80 9.13
N GLY A 841 2.36 3.96 9.00
CA GLY A 841 2.48 2.62 8.39
C GLY A 841 2.89 1.51 9.38
N THR A 842 2.98 1.83 10.68
CA THR A 842 3.40 0.87 11.72
C THR A 842 2.20 0.06 12.20
N TYR A 843 2.23 -1.26 11.98
CA TYR A 843 1.24 -2.21 12.47
C TYR A 843 1.59 -2.61 13.90
N VAL A 844 0.70 -2.33 14.83
CA VAL A 844 0.77 -2.91 16.17
C VAL A 844 0.07 -4.28 16.10
N PRO A 845 0.62 -5.38 16.63
CA PRO A 845 -0.09 -6.66 16.69
C PRO A 845 -1.18 -6.65 17.76
N ALA A 846 -2.13 -7.58 17.64
CA ALA A 846 -3.15 -7.79 18.67
C ALA A 846 -2.52 -8.25 19.99
N THR A 847 -3.02 -7.72 21.11
CA THR A 847 -2.67 -8.18 22.47
C THR A 847 -3.70 -9.17 23.04
N GLY A 848 -4.85 -9.32 22.37
CA GLY A 848 -5.92 -10.24 22.75
C GLY A 848 -7.04 -10.28 21.70
N TYR A 849 -8.19 -10.81 22.10
CA TYR A 849 -9.40 -10.82 21.28
C TYR A 849 -10.31 -9.66 21.66
N SER A 850 -11.09 -9.16 20.69
CA SER A 850 -12.02 -8.06 20.94
C SER A 850 -13.22 -8.53 21.76
N ARG A 851 -13.63 -7.70 22.71
CA ARG A 851 -14.72 -8.00 23.64
C ARG A 851 -15.43 -6.74 24.08
N GLY A 852 -16.72 -6.87 24.36
CA GLY A 852 -17.43 -5.90 25.18
C GLY A 852 -17.22 -6.24 26.65
N VAL A 853 -16.85 -5.27 27.49
CA VAL A 853 -16.69 -5.46 28.93
C VAL A 853 -17.56 -4.48 29.70
N VAL A 854 -18.06 -4.94 30.85
CA VAL A 854 -18.75 -4.12 31.84
C VAL A 854 -17.86 -4.07 33.06
N LEU A 855 -17.45 -2.86 33.45
CA LEU A 855 -16.60 -2.63 34.60
C LEU A 855 -17.39 -1.99 35.72
N LYS A 856 -17.22 -2.48 36.94
CA LYS A 856 -17.64 -1.81 38.16
C LYS A 856 -16.47 -1.02 38.72
N LEU A 857 -16.64 0.30 38.84
CA LEU A 857 -15.67 1.20 39.43
C LEU A 857 -16.02 1.52 40.88
N ASP A 858 -15.03 1.38 41.75
CA ASP A 858 -15.06 1.96 43.08
C ASP A 858 -14.13 3.17 43.09
N GLU A 859 -14.71 4.38 43.07
CA GLU A 859 -13.92 5.63 43.09
C GLU A 859 -13.24 5.88 44.45
N GLY A 860 -13.74 5.28 45.54
CA GLY A 860 -13.17 5.43 46.88
C GLY A 860 -11.91 4.59 47.07
N THR A 861 -11.99 3.30 46.74
CA THR A 861 -10.84 2.38 46.78
C THR A 861 -9.96 2.45 45.55
N ARG A 862 -10.42 3.15 44.50
CA ARG A 862 -9.78 3.22 43.17
C ARG A 862 -9.54 1.83 42.60
N THR A 863 -10.58 1.00 42.58
CA THR A 863 -10.53 -0.34 41.99
C THR A 863 -11.50 -0.47 40.82
N ALA A 864 -11.09 -1.20 39.79
CA ALA A 864 -11.91 -1.53 38.64
C ALA A 864 -12.04 -3.07 38.56
N THR A 865 -13.27 -3.56 38.64
CA THR A 865 -13.57 -5.00 38.64
C THR A 865 -14.46 -5.37 37.45
N LEU A 866 -14.22 -6.54 36.87
CA LEU A 866 -15.03 -7.04 35.77
C LEU A 866 -16.40 -7.50 36.28
N ALA A 867 -17.47 -6.90 35.79
CA ALA A 867 -18.86 -7.25 36.10
C ALA A 867 -19.51 -8.10 35.00
N GLY A 868 -19.05 -7.98 33.74
CA GLY A 868 -19.57 -8.73 32.60
C GLY A 868 -18.61 -8.68 31.42
N GLN A 869 -18.67 -9.70 30.54
CA GLN A 869 -17.87 -9.77 29.33
C GLN A 869 -18.64 -10.49 28.20
N TYR A 870 -18.54 -9.96 26.98
CA TYR A 870 -19.20 -10.46 25.78
C TYR A 870 -18.18 -10.61 24.64
N SER A 871 -18.16 -11.77 23.97
CA SER A 871 -17.21 -12.05 22.89
C SER A 871 -17.84 -12.96 21.83
N ARG A 872 -17.25 -12.99 20.63
CA ARG A 872 -17.59 -13.94 19.55
C ARG A 872 -16.66 -15.15 19.46
N GLY A 873 -15.80 -15.34 20.46
CA GLY A 873 -14.74 -16.35 20.45
C GLY A 873 -13.36 -15.73 20.69
N ARG A 874 -12.38 -16.58 21.02
CA ARG A 874 -11.02 -16.16 21.38
C ARG A 874 -10.13 -15.79 20.18
N ASP A 875 -10.58 -16.11 18.97
CA ASP A 875 -9.86 -15.77 17.72
C ASP A 875 -10.50 -14.58 16.99
N PHE A 876 -11.48 -13.91 17.61
CA PHE A 876 -12.19 -12.80 17.00
C PHE A 876 -11.51 -11.47 17.34
N ALA A 877 -11.10 -10.72 16.32
CA ALA A 877 -10.47 -9.41 16.47
C ALA A 877 -11.14 -8.38 15.57
N SER A 878 -11.48 -7.24 16.17
CA SER A 878 -11.94 -6.00 15.55
C SER A 878 -10.88 -4.92 15.78
N ASP A 879 -10.08 -4.67 14.76
CA ASP A 879 -8.97 -3.71 14.72
C ASP A 879 -9.33 -2.29 15.16
N TYR A 880 -10.57 -1.85 14.89
CA TYR A 880 -11.05 -0.52 15.21
C TYR A 880 -12.58 -0.51 15.22
N MET A 881 -13.17 0.60 15.65
CA MET A 881 -14.62 0.77 15.76
C MET A 881 -15.24 -0.18 16.78
N GLY A 882 -16.56 -0.08 16.93
CA GLY A 882 -17.34 -0.92 17.82
C GLY A 882 -17.98 -0.17 18.97
N SER A 883 -18.90 -0.85 19.64
CA SER A 883 -19.68 -0.29 20.75
C SER A 883 -20.25 -1.38 21.65
N VAL A 884 -20.50 -1.01 22.91
CA VAL A 884 -21.26 -1.81 23.86
C VAL A 884 -22.33 -0.91 24.48
N GLU A 885 -23.59 -1.22 24.17
CA GLU A 885 -24.74 -0.48 24.65
C GLU A 885 -25.52 -1.31 25.67
N PRO A 886 -25.70 -0.80 26.90
CA PRO A 886 -26.57 -1.42 27.88
C PRO A 886 -28.05 -1.20 27.54
N LEU A 887 -28.84 -2.27 27.60
CA LEU A 887 -30.26 -2.24 27.23
C LEU A 887 -31.20 -2.23 28.46
N PRO A 888 -32.42 -1.69 28.34
CA PRO A 888 -33.36 -1.58 29.46
C PRO A 888 -33.73 -2.90 30.15
N ASN A 889 -33.67 -4.03 29.44
CA ASN A 889 -33.95 -5.36 29.97
C ASN A 889 -32.71 -6.08 30.53
N ARG A 890 -31.60 -5.35 30.75
CA ARG A 890 -30.28 -5.87 31.18
C ARG A 890 -29.57 -6.74 30.15
N ASN A 891 -30.04 -6.75 28.91
CA ASN A 891 -29.24 -7.27 27.80
C ASN A 891 -28.15 -6.25 27.43
N GLU A 892 -27.18 -6.71 26.66
CA GLU A 892 -26.11 -5.87 26.13
C GLU A 892 -26.09 -6.01 24.60
N PHE A 893 -26.04 -4.88 23.90
CA PHE A 893 -25.96 -4.82 22.45
C PHE A 893 -24.55 -4.44 22.03
N VAL A 894 -23.93 -5.29 21.22
CA VAL A 894 -22.53 -5.16 20.83
C VAL A 894 -22.41 -4.94 19.32
N GLY A 895 -21.89 -3.79 18.92
CA GLY A 895 -21.45 -3.53 17.56
C GLY A 895 -19.98 -3.93 17.40
N TRP A 896 -19.66 -4.80 16.44
CA TRP A 896 -18.30 -5.34 16.29
C TRP A 896 -17.39 -4.49 15.37
N GLY A 897 -17.75 -3.25 15.09
CA GLY A 897 -16.86 -2.26 14.48
C GLY A 897 -16.35 -2.63 13.09
N SER A 898 -15.02 -2.79 12.96
CA SER A 898 -14.34 -3.16 11.72
C SER A 898 -14.73 -4.53 11.16
N ASN A 899 -15.53 -5.30 11.90
CA ASN A 899 -16.14 -6.53 11.44
C ASN A 899 -17.62 -6.33 11.07
N PRO A 900 -18.16 -7.14 10.14
CA PRO A 900 -19.51 -6.96 9.62
C PRO A 900 -20.61 -7.41 10.58
N TYR A 901 -20.35 -7.52 11.88
CA TYR A 901 -21.26 -8.14 12.84
C TYR A 901 -21.84 -7.15 13.85
N PHE A 902 -23.03 -7.45 14.34
CA PHE A 902 -23.55 -6.93 15.60
C PHE A 902 -24.37 -8.01 16.31
N SER A 903 -24.47 -7.92 17.63
CA SER A 903 -25.01 -9.00 18.45
C SER A 903 -25.76 -8.48 19.68
N GLU A 904 -26.70 -9.25 20.17
CA GLU A 904 -27.37 -9.01 21.45
C GLU A 904 -27.10 -10.20 22.39
N TYR A 905 -26.73 -9.91 23.63
CA TYR A 905 -26.46 -10.89 24.67
C TYR A 905 -27.40 -10.65 25.85
N ASP A 906 -27.84 -11.73 26.51
CA ASP A 906 -28.48 -11.57 27.82
C ASP A 906 -27.45 -11.28 28.93
N ALA A 907 -27.95 -10.91 30.11
CA ALA A 907 -27.13 -10.60 31.28
C ALA A 907 -26.16 -11.73 31.70
N SER A 908 -26.42 -12.98 31.30
CA SER A 908 -25.53 -14.13 31.58
C SER A 908 -24.41 -14.30 30.55
N GLY A 909 -24.41 -13.50 29.48
CA GLY A 909 -23.46 -13.60 28.37
C GLY A 909 -23.91 -14.58 27.29
N ARG A 910 -25.16 -15.07 27.30
CA ARG A 910 -25.68 -15.93 26.23
C ARG A 910 -26.10 -15.10 25.03
N LEU A 911 -25.62 -15.49 23.86
CA LEU A 911 -25.95 -14.88 22.56
C LEU A 911 -27.43 -15.08 22.22
N LEU A 912 -28.16 -13.99 21.96
CA LEU A 912 -29.58 -13.97 21.58
C LEU A 912 -29.79 -13.62 20.10
N LEU A 913 -29.00 -12.69 19.59
CA LEU A 913 -28.98 -12.28 18.19
C LEU A 913 -27.54 -12.22 17.72
N ASP A 914 -27.31 -12.75 16.52
CA ASP A 914 -26.08 -12.53 15.77
C ASP A 914 -26.42 -12.18 14.34
N ALA A 915 -26.09 -10.96 13.92
CA ALA A 915 -26.40 -10.43 12.60
C ALA A 915 -25.15 -10.03 11.84
N VAL A 916 -25.21 -10.12 10.51
CA VAL A 916 -24.09 -9.89 9.62
C VAL A 916 -24.48 -9.01 8.43
N LEU A 917 -23.63 -8.03 8.12
CA LEU A 917 -23.66 -7.22 6.90
C LEU A 917 -23.00 -7.98 5.72
N PRO A 918 -23.37 -7.69 4.47
CA PRO A 918 -22.67 -8.25 3.32
C PRO A 918 -21.24 -7.68 3.25
N ARG A 919 -20.21 -8.55 3.16
CA ARG A 919 -18.83 -8.09 2.94
C ARG A 919 -18.73 -7.31 1.61
N PRO A 920 -17.91 -6.23 1.52
CA PRO A 920 -16.98 -5.71 2.54
C PRO A 920 -17.61 -4.68 3.50
N ASN A 921 -18.94 -4.62 3.59
CA ASN A 921 -19.61 -3.64 4.44
C ASN A 921 -19.43 -3.97 5.92
N LEU A 922 -19.40 -2.93 6.72
CA LEU A 922 -19.35 -2.96 8.17
C LEU A 922 -20.16 -1.79 8.73
N SER A 923 -20.17 -1.61 10.04
CA SER A 923 -20.78 -0.43 10.66
C SER A 923 -19.88 0.14 11.72
N TYR A 924 -19.77 1.46 11.76
CA TYR A 924 -18.95 2.14 12.76
C TYR A 924 -19.44 1.82 14.19
N ARG A 925 -20.74 1.98 14.41
CA ARG A 925 -21.48 1.54 15.58
C ARG A 925 -22.86 1.06 15.15
N ALA A 926 -23.39 0.09 15.89
CA ALA A 926 -24.78 -0.33 15.80
C ALA A 926 -25.39 -0.16 17.20
N ARG A 927 -26.60 0.41 17.26
CA ARG A 927 -27.34 0.68 18.50
C ARG A 927 -28.74 0.10 18.42
N LEU A 928 -29.35 -0.20 19.56
CA LEU A 928 -30.73 -0.70 19.65
C LEU A 928 -31.60 0.30 20.43
N GLU A 929 -32.31 1.15 19.69
CA GLU A 929 -32.99 2.33 20.25
C GLU A 929 -34.46 2.39 19.81
N GLN A 930 -35.32 3.01 20.62
CA GLN A 930 -36.75 3.15 20.31
C GLN A 930 -37.03 4.39 19.47
N TRP A 931 -37.25 4.18 18.16
CA TRP A 931 -37.64 5.23 17.24
C TRP A 931 -39.11 5.15 16.82
N VAL A 932 -39.79 6.31 16.82
CA VAL A 932 -41.11 6.49 16.19
C VAL A 932 -40.95 7.48 15.04
N GLY A 933 -41.17 7.00 13.82
CA GLY A 933 -41.03 7.77 12.59
C GLY A 933 -42.40 8.14 11.99
N LEU A 934 -42.61 9.44 11.79
CA LEU A 934 -43.85 10.06 11.32
C LEU A 934 -43.59 10.87 10.03
N PRO A 935 -43.15 10.22 8.93
CA PRO A 935 -42.83 10.94 7.69
C PRO A 935 -44.03 11.74 7.17
N ARG A 936 -43.80 13.01 6.79
CA ARG A 936 -44.86 13.87 6.21
C ARG A 936 -45.03 13.74 4.70
N TYR A 937 -44.08 13.12 4.01
CA TYR A 937 -44.27 12.77 2.60
C TYR A 937 -45.24 11.61 2.49
N ALA A 938 -46.01 11.56 1.41
CA ALA A 938 -47.00 10.52 1.19
C ALA A 938 -46.36 9.12 1.06
N PRO A 939 -47.07 8.04 1.44
CA PRO A 939 -46.75 6.68 1.03
C PRO A 939 -46.53 6.56 -0.49
N VAL A 940 -45.68 5.63 -0.90
CA VAL A 940 -45.37 5.38 -2.30
C VAL A 940 -45.89 4.01 -2.72
N GLY A 941 -46.62 3.99 -3.83
CA GLY A 941 -47.14 2.78 -4.44
C GLY A 941 -46.66 2.59 -5.87
N ALA A 942 -46.50 1.34 -6.28
CA ALA A 942 -46.24 0.97 -7.66
C ALA A 942 -46.96 -0.34 -7.98
N ALA A 943 -47.57 -0.47 -9.16
CA ALA A 943 -48.19 -1.69 -9.60
C ALA A 943 -47.38 -2.31 -10.75
N ARG A 944 -47.16 -3.63 -10.72
CA ARG A 944 -46.58 -4.38 -11.83
C ARG A 944 -47.48 -5.54 -12.22
N ARG A 945 -47.58 -5.79 -13.51
CA ARG A 945 -48.29 -6.95 -14.07
C ARG A 945 -47.31 -7.99 -14.57
N ARG A 946 -47.45 -9.24 -14.13
CA ARG A 946 -46.65 -10.38 -14.61
C ARG A 946 -47.54 -11.61 -14.73
N ALA A 947 -47.47 -12.30 -15.87
CA ALA A 947 -48.27 -13.50 -16.16
C ALA A 947 -49.78 -13.31 -15.84
N GLY A 948 -50.36 -12.19 -16.28
CA GLY A 948 -51.77 -11.87 -16.09
C GLY A 948 -52.17 -11.36 -14.69
N ARG A 949 -51.32 -11.50 -13.66
CA ARG A 949 -51.60 -11.06 -12.29
C ARG A 949 -50.98 -9.69 -12.02
N THR A 950 -51.74 -8.82 -11.35
CA THR A 950 -51.24 -7.51 -10.92
C THR A 950 -50.85 -7.58 -9.44
N THR A 951 -49.68 -7.05 -9.11
CA THR A 951 -49.20 -6.92 -7.73
C THR A 951 -48.92 -5.45 -7.45
N VAL A 952 -49.50 -4.93 -6.38
CA VAL A 952 -49.25 -3.58 -5.88
C VAL A 952 -48.19 -3.65 -4.79
N TYR A 953 -47.14 -2.86 -4.95
CA TYR A 953 -46.03 -2.73 -4.01
C TYR A 953 -46.22 -1.43 -3.23
N ALA A 954 -46.30 -1.53 -1.91
CA ALA A 954 -46.53 -0.42 -1.00
C ALA A 954 -45.32 -0.22 -0.09
N SER A 955 -44.84 1.03 0.03
CA SER A 955 -43.82 1.40 1.01
C SER A 955 -44.03 2.81 1.55
N TRP A 956 -43.52 3.06 2.75
CA TRP A 956 -43.46 4.40 3.34
C TRP A 956 -42.17 4.51 4.15
N ASN A 957 -41.11 5.02 3.49
CA ASN A 957 -39.77 5.06 4.06
C ASN A 957 -39.79 5.74 5.44
N GLY A 958 -39.44 5.02 6.50
CA GLY A 958 -39.40 5.53 7.87
C GLY A 958 -40.71 5.59 8.65
N ALA A 959 -41.85 5.16 8.08
CA ALA A 959 -43.09 5.10 8.86
C ALA A 959 -43.09 3.85 9.76
N THR A 960 -43.07 4.08 11.08
CA THR A 960 -43.09 3.01 12.10
C THR A 960 -44.50 2.56 12.46
N GLU A 961 -45.48 3.45 12.34
CA GLU A 961 -46.86 3.22 12.80
C GLU A 961 -47.75 2.43 11.82
N VAL A 962 -47.25 2.07 10.64
CA VAL A 962 -48.03 1.34 9.63
C VAL A 962 -48.15 -0.13 10.03
N ALA A 963 -49.37 -0.57 10.35
CA ALA A 963 -49.67 -1.97 10.63
C ALA A 963 -50.22 -2.70 9.40
N ARG A 964 -51.03 -2.01 8.58
CA ARG A 964 -51.71 -2.59 7.41
C ARG A 964 -51.71 -1.63 6.24
N TRP A 965 -51.84 -2.21 5.05
CA TRP A 965 -52.05 -1.53 3.79
C TRP A 965 -53.42 -1.87 3.22
N GLU A 966 -54.11 -0.87 2.71
CA GLU A 966 -55.33 -1.01 1.93
C GLU A 966 -55.11 -0.45 0.53
N VAL A 967 -55.39 -1.28 -0.47
CA VAL A 967 -55.24 -0.93 -1.88
C VAL A 967 -56.61 -0.53 -2.40
N LEU A 968 -56.74 0.71 -2.83
CA LEU A 968 -57.89 1.20 -3.58
C LEU A 968 -57.58 1.11 -5.07
N ALA A 969 -58.54 0.66 -5.88
CA ALA A 969 -58.35 0.57 -7.33
C ALA A 969 -59.63 0.86 -8.11
N GLY A 970 -59.50 1.25 -9.38
CA GLY A 970 -60.62 1.60 -10.24
C GLY A 970 -60.21 1.95 -11.67
N SER A 971 -61.19 2.38 -12.47
CA SER A 971 -61.03 2.80 -13.87
C SER A 971 -60.72 4.29 -14.03
N SER A 972 -61.17 5.15 -13.10
CA SER A 972 -60.93 6.61 -13.03
C SER A 972 -60.71 7.07 -11.57
N GLY A 973 -60.17 8.28 -11.37
CA GLY A 973 -59.80 8.79 -10.03
C GLY A 973 -60.97 9.05 -9.07
N SER A 974 -62.20 9.23 -9.58
CA SER A 974 -63.41 9.41 -8.77
C SER A 974 -64.11 8.11 -8.37
N GLY A 975 -63.62 6.94 -8.81
CA GLY A 975 -64.27 5.63 -8.60
C GLY A 975 -63.38 4.57 -7.92
N LEU A 976 -62.35 4.98 -7.16
CA LEU A 976 -61.48 4.04 -6.47
C LEU A 976 -62.19 3.44 -5.24
N HIS A 977 -62.20 2.11 -5.13
CA HIS A 977 -62.74 1.37 -3.99
C HIS A 977 -61.72 0.35 -3.48
N ALA A 978 -61.86 -0.10 -2.24
CA ALA A 978 -60.95 -1.08 -1.65
C ALA A 978 -61.03 -2.43 -2.39
N VAL A 979 -59.87 -2.94 -2.83
CA VAL A 979 -59.77 -4.19 -3.60
C VAL A 979 -58.83 -5.22 -2.96
N ALA A 980 -57.97 -4.81 -2.04
CA ALA A 980 -57.12 -5.70 -1.27
C ALA A 980 -56.67 -5.04 0.04
N ARG A 981 -56.46 -5.85 1.07
CA ARG A 981 -55.88 -5.43 2.35
C ARG A 981 -54.79 -6.43 2.77
N SER A 982 -53.67 -5.95 3.30
CA SER A 982 -52.56 -6.80 3.74
C SER A 982 -51.88 -6.26 5.00
N LEU A 983 -51.35 -7.15 5.84
CA LEU A 983 -50.44 -6.76 6.92
C LEU A 983 -49.13 -6.24 6.32
N LYS A 984 -48.52 -5.24 6.97
CA LYS A 984 -47.16 -4.80 6.59
C LYS A 984 -46.18 -5.94 6.84
N SER A 985 -45.48 -6.38 5.79
CA SER A 985 -44.57 -7.54 5.87
C SER A 985 -43.09 -7.18 5.94
N ALA A 986 -42.69 -6.04 5.36
CA ALA A 986 -41.32 -5.53 5.28
C ALA A 986 -41.34 -4.03 4.92
N PHE A 987 -40.18 -3.45 4.55
CA PHE A 987 -40.09 -2.11 3.96
C PHE A 987 -41.09 -1.91 2.81
N GLU A 988 -41.11 -2.87 1.89
CA GLU A 988 -42.02 -2.94 0.76
C GLU A 988 -42.92 -4.16 0.93
N THR A 989 -44.24 -3.93 0.96
CA THR A 989 -45.25 -4.99 1.02
C THR A 989 -45.76 -5.25 -0.39
N ALA A 990 -45.64 -6.49 -0.85
CA ALA A 990 -46.20 -6.94 -2.12
C ALA A 990 -47.63 -7.45 -1.90
N ILE A 991 -48.61 -6.84 -2.55
CA ILE A 991 -50.04 -7.06 -2.35
C ILE A 991 -50.65 -7.53 -3.67
N PRO A 992 -50.92 -8.84 -3.83
CA PRO A 992 -51.62 -9.35 -4.99
C PRO A 992 -53.04 -8.77 -5.07
N VAL A 993 -53.46 -8.33 -6.26
CA VAL A 993 -54.85 -7.90 -6.50
C VAL A 993 -55.53 -8.85 -7.48
N GLY A 994 -56.78 -9.22 -7.18
CA GLY A 994 -57.50 -10.29 -7.89
C GLY A 994 -57.94 -9.96 -9.31
N ARG A 995 -58.01 -8.67 -9.69
CA ARG A 995 -58.43 -8.19 -11.01
C ARG A 995 -57.47 -7.13 -11.54
N SER A 996 -57.50 -6.88 -12.85
CA SER A 996 -56.68 -5.84 -13.48
C SER A 996 -57.37 -4.48 -13.39
N TYR A 997 -56.69 -3.51 -12.77
CA TYR A 997 -57.15 -2.13 -12.69
C TYR A 997 -56.14 -1.19 -13.38
N LYS A 998 -56.60 -0.01 -13.80
CA LYS A 998 -55.75 0.99 -14.46
C LYS A 998 -55.12 1.98 -13.47
N ARG A 999 -55.83 2.28 -12.38
CA ARG A 999 -55.38 3.20 -11.34
C ARG A 999 -55.47 2.58 -9.96
N PHE A 1000 -54.51 2.94 -9.11
CA PHE A 1000 -54.37 2.48 -7.75
C PHE A 1000 -54.07 3.65 -6.82
N LYS A 1001 -54.45 3.49 -5.56
CA LYS A 1001 -54.10 4.36 -4.45
C LYS A 1001 -53.90 3.49 -3.20
N LEU A 1002 -53.03 3.91 -2.29
CA LEU A 1002 -52.76 3.19 -1.06
C LEU A 1002 -53.20 4.00 0.14
N GLU A 1003 -53.83 3.33 1.09
CA GLU A 1003 -54.03 3.84 2.44
C GLU A 1003 -53.15 3.03 3.39
N ALA A 1004 -52.39 3.74 4.22
CA ALA A 1004 -51.62 3.18 5.31
C ALA A 1004 -52.46 3.25 6.58
N LEU A 1005 -52.65 2.12 7.25
CA LEU A 1005 -53.48 2.02 8.45
C LEU A 1005 -52.63 1.68 9.67
N ASP A 1006 -52.95 2.32 10.79
CA ASP A 1006 -52.34 2.00 12.09
C ASP A 1006 -52.88 0.68 12.68
N ALA A 1007 -52.37 0.29 13.85
CA ALA A 1007 -52.81 -0.92 14.54
C ALA A 1007 -54.31 -0.92 14.90
N LYS A 1008 -54.92 0.27 15.06
CA LYS A 1008 -56.35 0.47 15.35
C LYS A 1008 -57.21 0.53 14.08
N GLY A 1009 -56.61 0.41 12.89
CA GLY A 1009 -57.32 0.46 11.62
C GLY A 1009 -57.66 1.89 11.16
N ARG A 1010 -57.02 2.92 11.72
CA ARG A 1010 -57.22 4.31 11.28
C ARG A 1010 -56.27 4.62 10.13
N VAL A 1011 -56.76 5.33 9.12
CA VAL A 1011 -55.92 5.81 8.00
C VAL A 1011 -54.99 6.90 8.52
N ILE A 1012 -53.68 6.66 8.42
CA ILE A 1012 -52.62 7.58 8.87
C ILE A 1012 -51.85 8.21 7.72
N GLY A 1013 -52.01 7.71 6.50
CA GLY A 1013 -51.38 8.27 5.31
C GLY A 1013 -52.00 7.71 4.04
N VAL A 1014 -51.98 8.51 2.98
CA VAL A 1014 -52.56 8.15 1.68
C VAL A 1014 -51.58 8.48 0.57
N SER A 1015 -51.35 7.53 -0.35
CA SER A 1015 -50.47 7.76 -1.49
C SER A 1015 -51.11 8.69 -2.52
N ARG A 1016 -50.27 9.24 -3.41
CA ARG A 1016 -50.75 9.75 -4.70
C ARG A 1016 -51.31 8.59 -5.54
N GLU A 1017 -52.19 8.88 -6.48
CA GLU A 1017 -52.62 7.87 -7.46
C GLU A 1017 -51.44 7.43 -8.34
N PHE A 1018 -51.42 6.16 -8.71
CA PHE A 1018 -50.43 5.58 -9.62
C PHE A 1018 -51.06 4.53 -10.53
N GLY A 1019 -50.45 4.32 -11.70
CA GLY A 1019 -50.87 3.32 -12.67
C GLY A 1019 -50.01 2.05 -12.64
N THR A 1020 -50.45 1.04 -13.40
CA THR A 1020 -49.65 -0.16 -13.69
C THR A 1020 -48.49 0.21 -14.60
N ARG A 1021 -47.28 -0.19 -14.22
CA ARG A 1021 -46.07 -0.11 -15.05
C ARG A 1021 -45.78 -1.43 -15.76
#